data_AF-A0A085WSJ2-F1
#
_entry.id   AF-A0A085WSJ2-F1
#
_cell.length_a   1.000
_cell.length_b   1.000
_cell.length_c   1.000
_cell.angle_alpha   90.00
_cell.angle_beta   90.00
_cell.angle_gamma   90.00
#
_symmetry.space_group_name_H-M   'P 1'
#
loop_
_entity.id
_entity.type
_entity.pdbx_description
1 polymer ?
#
loop_
_entity_poly.entity_id
_entity_poly.type
_entity_poly.pdbx_seq_one_letter_code
_entity_poly.pdbx_strand_id
1 'polypeptide(L)'
;MLFACQGGACLRRCINDASCGGQGLICEAGLCARADCATLADCPSGQYCTSATAGRCLEYRACQSSAECPENTDCRAFASGSCPPGFDCALKICQELPRCLIDTDCAAPAFCQQGYCQPSTACPTGDPCPTGQLCVAQRCVPGGCRGHADCPSGQACTDGACHPAPAASEISTLALSPRAAVLVVGGSVKLSLVAFTFSGASFPFISGSYTVVDASGAPSNAATVTPSGDVTAVQAGTVRIRAGVTHPGVTPVEATLTILPALTEGRRVTVVDASTGLPLSGVEVLGCDAPPAAAPCPAPVTATTDASGTAAFPSSTGSTASFSAASPELRADGYPRYDRVSVTATLARDVLLPLGENPVHGAAGFNAGIQFSEVHSTGPLWLGFSLLSAGDVPDLDLTTLLGETFFITVPGLPPSVPVAGSTVAYAASGFGAPVELKGRSLGLGQPGRRAAVAFAGRTELTVAANLGSTDLLAYTGAMDYALQAFTSVPLRPRVADSTDVDGDGRCSDTARCPLGPEDIPDYFSLPGFSHRPRREQLRRTEVVLPRLPAGLDTAVTSAVEISAETGLTPLGLSSRAGGAPAPDGTRPLDPVLLRSGAPYAGVEIGTPGVWAFATRIAEARGDTTGRIVRGSPLPTRVVIPPFLPVPAGAYTVSQRTFTPSAAQWTALAQAGAELARITFTGARSRHVVLLPLVPGQAPLRLPDAPPGVGEDPVSQESATGEIMAMDLSAPTTPEDLLGVGGANLLGLTVHLDAYSRATSW
;
A
#
# COMPACT_ATOMS: atom_id res chain seq x y z
N MET A 1 -3.55 -28.86 -28.96
CA MET A 1 -4.72 -29.76 -28.73
C MET A 1 -6.00 -29.05 -29.19
N LEU A 2 -6.31 -29.06 -30.49
CA LEU A 2 -7.43 -28.27 -31.08
C LEU A 2 -8.77 -29.01 -31.16
N PHE A 3 -8.79 -30.31 -30.89
CA PHE A 3 -9.97 -31.17 -31.04
C PHE A 3 -10.15 -32.09 -29.83
N ALA A 4 -11.37 -32.53 -29.56
CA ALA A 4 -11.70 -33.56 -28.58
C ALA A 4 -12.61 -34.62 -29.22
N CYS A 5 -12.47 -35.87 -28.79
CA CYS A 5 -13.37 -36.95 -29.22
C CYS A 5 -14.53 -37.06 -28.22
N GLN A 6 -15.76 -36.92 -28.70
CA GLN A 6 -16.97 -37.13 -27.89
C GLN A 6 -17.95 -37.98 -28.70
N GLY A 7 -18.37 -39.11 -28.13
CA GLY A 7 -19.33 -40.03 -28.78
C GLY A 7 -18.85 -40.59 -30.13
N GLY A 8 -17.53 -40.69 -30.35
CA GLY A 8 -16.95 -41.15 -31.62
C GLY A 8 -16.78 -40.07 -32.70
N ALA A 9 -17.17 -38.82 -32.42
CA ALA A 9 -16.96 -37.68 -33.31
C ALA A 9 -15.80 -36.80 -32.82
N CYS A 10 -15.00 -36.30 -33.78
CA CYS A 10 -13.92 -35.35 -33.50
C CYS A 10 -14.47 -33.92 -33.56
N LEU A 11 -14.74 -33.32 -32.40
CA LEU A 11 -15.28 -31.97 -32.28
C LEU A 11 -14.15 -30.97 -32.00
N ARG A 12 -14.24 -29.79 -32.65
CA ARG A 12 -13.29 -28.71 -32.42
C ARG A 12 -13.51 -28.12 -31.03
N ARG A 13 -12.43 -27.86 -30.30
CA ARG A 13 -12.48 -27.15 -29.03
C ARG A 13 -12.72 -25.66 -29.26
N CYS A 14 -13.46 -25.03 -28.36
CA CYS A 14 -13.81 -23.63 -28.45
C CYS A 14 -13.72 -22.95 -27.09
N ILE A 15 -13.55 -21.63 -27.14
CA ILE A 15 -13.62 -20.74 -25.97
C ILE A 15 -14.81 -19.77 -26.07
N ASN A 16 -15.35 -19.58 -27.27
CA ASN A 16 -16.54 -18.78 -27.58
C ASN A 16 -17.11 -19.18 -28.96
N ASP A 17 -18.29 -18.70 -29.31
CA ASP A 17 -18.97 -19.06 -30.58
C ASP A 17 -18.15 -18.70 -31.82
N ALA A 18 -17.44 -17.56 -31.79
CA ALA A 18 -16.59 -17.12 -32.89
C ALA A 18 -15.46 -18.12 -33.21
N SER A 19 -14.93 -18.81 -32.18
CA SER A 19 -13.88 -19.83 -32.34
C SER A 19 -14.34 -21.10 -33.08
N CYS A 20 -15.65 -21.26 -33.33
CA CYS A 20 -16.22 -22.39 -34.05
C CYS A 20 -16.29 -22.22 -35.58
N GLY A 21 -15.79 -21.12 -36.12
CA GLY A 21 -15.64 -20.94 -37.57
C GLY A 21 -16.93 -20.58 -38.32
N GLY A 22 -18.00 -20.22 -37.59
CA GLY A 22 -19.18 -19.54 -38.11
C GLY A 22 -19.91 -20.25 -39.25
N GLN A 23 -20.59 -21.37 -38.96
CA GLN A 23 -21.54 -22.04 -39.86
C GLN A 23 -22.61 -22.82 -39.08
N GLY A 24 -23.48 -22.13 -38.34
CA GLY A 24 -24.49 -22.81 -37.54
C GLY A 24 -23.91 -23.61 -36.37
N LEU A 25 -22.71 -23.26 -35.91
CA LEU A 25 -22.05 -23.87 -34.76
C LEU A 25 -21.89 -22.85 -33.64
N ILE A 26 -22.11 -23.30 -32.41
CA ILE A 26 -21.95 -22.54 -31.17
C ILE A 26 -20.99 -23.28 -30.24
N CYS A 27 -20.38 -22.54 -29.31
CA CYS A 27 -19.50 -23.11 -28.31
C CYS A 27 -20.30 -23.57 -27.11
N GLU A 28 -20.37 -24.89 -26.91
CA GLU A 28 -21.10 -25.51 -25.81
C GLU A 28 -20.18 -26.43 -25.02
N ALA A 29 -20.05 -26.16 -23.71
CA ALA A 29 -19.15 -26.89 -22.81
C ALA A 29 -17.71 -27.02 -23.36
N GLY A 30 -17.20 -25.99 -24.05
CA GLY A 30 -15.85 -25.96 -24.61
C GLY A 30 -15.68 -26.74 -25.92
N LEU A 31 -16.78 -27.20 -26.54
CA LEU A 31 -16.79 -27.89 -27.83
C LEU A 31 -17.75 -27.22 -28.82
N CYS A 32 -17.35 -27.18 -30.08
CA CYS A 32 -18.22 -26.68 -31.14
C CYS A 32 -19.34 -27.68 -31.41
N ALA A 33 -20.56 -27.28 -31.09
CA ALA A 33 -21.79 -28.02 -31.32
C ALA A 33 -22.68 -27.28 -32.31
N ARG A 34 -23.71 -27.95 -32.84
CA ARG A 34 -24.68 -27.31 -33.74
C ARG A 34 -25.56 -26.35 -32.93
N ALA A 35 -25.87 -25.20 -33.52
CA ALA A 35 -26.77 -24.22 -32.94
C ALA A 35 -28.18 -24.81 -32.74
N ASP A 36 -28.84 -24.37 -31.67
CA ASP A 36 -30.19 -24.81 -31.32
C ASP A 36 -31.25 -24.23 -32.26
N CYS A 37 -31.00 -23.01 -32.77
CA CYS A 37 -31.96 -22.24 -33.56
C CYS A 37 -31.29 -21.29 -34.55
N ALA A 38 -32.03 -20.89 -35.58
CA ALA A 38 -31.72 -19.76 -36.45
C ALA A 38 -32.81 -18.66 -36.38
N THR A 39 -34.03 -19.03 -35.98
CA THR A 39 -35.19 -18.14 -35.87
C THR A 39 -36.02 -18.50 -34.62
N LEU A 40 -36.97 -17.63 -34.25
CA LEU A 40 -37.91 -17.91 -33.15
C LEU A 40 -38.69 -19.22 -33.34
N ALA A 41 -39.01 -19.59 -34.59
CA ALA A 41 -39.80 -20.78 -34.89
C ALA A 41 -39.09 -22.10 -34.56
N ASP A 42 -37.76 -22.07 -34.42
CA ASP A 42 -36.95 -23.24 -34.05
C ASP A 42 -37.00 -23.51 -32.53
N CYS A 43 -37.47 -22.54 -31.73
CA CYS A 43 -37.46 -22.61 -30.28
C CYS A 43 -38.82 -23.02 -29.68
N PRO A 44 -38.82 -23.73 -28.55
CA PRO A 44 -40.02 -23.99 -27.75
C PRO A 44 -40.78 -22.71 -27.36
N SER A 45 -42.07 -22.85 -27.08
CA SER A 45 -42.90 -21.74 -26.60
C SER A 45 -42.33 -21.11 -25.31
N GLY A 46 -42.29 -19.77 -25.26
CA GLY A 46 -41.68 -19.03 -24.14
C GLY A 46 -40.17 -18.84 -24.27
N GLN A 47 -39.55 -19.35 -25.33
CA GLN A 47 -38.14 -19.15 -25.64
C GLN A 47 -37.96 -18.30 -26.90
N TYR A 48 -36.78 -17.71 -27.05
CA TYR A 48 -36.37 -17.00 -28.24
C TYR A 48 -34.97 -17.42 -28.66
N CYS A 49 -34.64 -17.21 -29.94
CA CYS A 49 -33.32 -17.51 -30.45
C CYS A 49 -32.36 -16.35 -30.16
N THR A 50 -31.21 -16.61 -29.54
CA THR A 50 -30.25 -15.55 -29.15
C THR A 50 -29.50 -14.89 -30.30
N SER A 51 -29.60 -15.42 -31.52
CA SER A 51 -28.85 -14.94 -32.69
C SER A 51 -29.69 -15.13 -33.96
N ALA A 52 -29.40 -14.32 -34.98
CA ALA A 52 -30.08 -14.35 -36.28
C ALA A 52 -29.55 -15.40 -37.26
N THR A 53 -28.45 -16.07 -36.92
CA THR A 53 -27.76 -17.01 -37.81
C THR A 53 -27.47 -18.36 -37.15
N ALA A 54 -27.05 -18.35 -35.89
CA ALA A 54 -26.70 -19.53 -35.12
C ALA A 54 -26.83 -19.19 -33.63
N GLY A 55 -27.95 -19.55 -33.00
CA GLY A 55 -28.28 -19.15 -31.64
C GLY A 55 -28.63 -20.32 -30.72
N ARG A 56 -28.89 -19.96 -29.47
CA ARG A 56 -29.42 -20.82 -28.41
C ARG A 56 -30.88 -20.48 -28.18
N CYS A 57 -31.69 -21.48 -27.83
CA CYS A 57 -33.06 -21.20 -27.36
C CYS A 57 -33.02 -20.88 -25.87
N LEU A 58 -33.28 -19.62 -25.52
CA LEU A 58 -33.32 -19.16 -24.14
C LEU A 58 -34.72 -18.69 -23.78
N GLU A 59 -35.14 -18.96 -22.55
CA GLU A 59 -36.39 -18.40 -22.01
C GLU A 59 -36.30 -16.87 -21.93
N TYR A 60 -37.40 -16.19 -22.26
CA TYR A 60 -37.52 -14.75 -22.02
C TYR A 60 -38.67 -14.45 -21.07
N ARG A 61 -38.52 -13.34 -20.35
CA ARG A 61 -39.58 -12.75 -19.53
C ARG A 61 -39.99 -11.43 -20.15
N ALA A 62 -41.23 -11.35 -20.64
CA ALA A 62 -41.82 -10.07 -21.00
C ALA A 62 -41.97 -9.19 -19.76
N CYS A 63 -41.83 -7.88 -19.93
CA CYS A 63 -41.88 -6.92 -18.84
C CYS A 63 -42.51 -5.60 -19.32
N GLN A 64 -43.09 -4.85 -18.40
CA GLN A 64 -43.49 -3.45 -18.65
C GLN A 64 -42.53 -2.46 -18.00
N SER A 65 -41.93 -2.85 -16.89
CA SER A 65 -40.96 -2.09 -16.12
C SER A 65 -39.80 -2.96 -15.65
N SER A 66 -38.65 -2.33 -15.37
CA SER A 66 -37.46 -3.04 -14.88
C SER A 66 -37.65 -3.63 -13.48
N ALA A 67 -38.68 -3.21 -12.73
CA ALA A 67 -39.03 -3.78 -11.43
C ALA A 67 -39.61 -5.21 -11.53
N GLU A 68 -40.09 -5.64 -12.70
CA GLU A 68 -40.59 -7.00 -12.95
C GLU A 68 -39.46 -7.98 -13.30
N CYS A 69 -38.26 -7.45 -13.48
CA CYS A 69 -37.10 -8.17 -13.97
C CYS A 69 -36.18 -8.62 -12.82
N PRO A 70 -35.49 -9.76 -12.96
CA PRO A 70 -34.48 -10.20 -12.00
C PRO A 70 -33.35 -9.18 -11.81
N GLU A 71 -32.54 -9.34 -10.76
CA GLU A 71 -31.34 -8.51 -10.56
C GLU A 71 -30.44 -8.50 -11.80
N ASN A 72 -29.77 -7.37 -12.03
CA ASN A 72 -28.86 -7.16 -13.16
C ASN A 72 -29.50 -7.26 -14.55
N THR A 73 -30.82 -7.09 -14.64
CA THR A 73 -31.54 -7.03 -15.92
C THR A 73 -32.39 -5.76 -16.03
N ASP A 74 -32.61 -5.30 -17.26
CA ASP A 74 -33.39 -4.12 -17.58
C ASP A 74 -34.51 -4.43 -18.57
N CYS A 75 -35.63 -3.75 -18.43
CA CYS A 75 -36.80 -3.97 -19.26
C CYS A 75 -36.72 -3.17 -20.57
N ARG A 76 -36.17 -3.81 -21.61
CA ARG A 76 -35.91 -3.16 -22.89
C ARG A 76 -36.31 -4.00 -24.08
N ALA A 77 -36.65 -3.31 -25.16
CA ALA A 77 -36.80 -3.90 -26.49
C ALA A 77 -35.41 -4.20 -27.09
N PHE A 78 -35.35 -5.03 -28.13
CA PHE A 78 -34.09 -5.24 -28.86
C PHE A 78 -33.68 -3.97 -29.62
N ALA A 79 -32.38 -3.68 -29.62
CA ALA A 79 -31.83 -2.60 -30.45
C ALA A 79 -32.02 -2.92 -31.94
N SER A 80 -32.12 -1.87 -32.76
CA SER A 80 -32.25 -1.99 -34.21
C SER A 80 -31.09 -2.80 -34.80
N GLY A 81 -31.39 -3.93 -35.45
CA GLY A 81 -30.41 -4.85 -36.06
C GLY A 81 -29.91 -5.97 -35.15
N SER A 82 -30.24 -5.95 -33.85
CA SER A 82 -29.92 -7.01 -32.89
C SER A 82 -31.11 -7.91 -32.57
N CYS A 83 -32.27 -7.63 -33.17
CA CYS A 83 -33.48 -8.38 -32.93
C CYS A 83 -33.44 -9.75 -33.63
N PRO A 84 -33.73 -10.84 -32.92
CA PRO A 84 -33.80 -12.17 -33.50
C PRO A 84 -34.85 -12.27 -34.61
N PRO A 85 -34.58 -12.99 -35.72
CA PRO A 85 -35.53 -13.21 -36.79
C PRO A 85 -36.81 -13.87 -36.30
N GLY A 86 -37.95 -13.24 -36.59
CA GLY A 86 -39.27 -13.72 -36.19
C GLY A 86 -39.70 -13.31 -34.78
N PHE A 87 -38.85 -12.63 -34.00
CA PHE A 87 -39.21 -12.08 -32.70
C PHE A 87 -39.92 -10.72 -32.84
N ASP A 88 -40.89 -10.44 -31.97
CA ASP A 88 -41.51 -9.11 -31.89
C ASP A 88 -40.54 -8.14 -31.21
N CYS A 89 -39.79 -7.38 -32.00
CA CYS A 89 -38.79 -6.45 -31.49
C CYS A 89 -39.37 -5.29 -30.68
N ALA A 90 -40.68 -5.03 -30.76
CA ALA A 90 -41.34 -4.03 -29.93
C ALA A 90 -41.63 -4.55 -28.52
N LEU A 91 -41.67 -5.87 -28.34
CA LEU A 91 -41.83 -6.50 -27.04
C LEU A 91 -40.62 -6.22 -26.16
N LYS A 92 -40.86 -5.60 -25.00
CA LYS A 92 -39.84 -5.45 -23.98
C LYS A 92 -39.72 -6.75 -23.20
N ILE A 93 -38.49 -7.20 -23.07
CA ILE A 93 -38.14 -8.35 -22.25
C ILE A 93 -37.06 -7.95 -21.25
N CYS A 94 -36.96 -8.72 -20.17
CA CYS A 94 -35.86 -8.58 -19.22
C CYS A 94 -34.56 -9.03 -19.89
N GLN A 95 -33.67 -8.08 -20.17
CA GLN A 95 -32.36 -8.33 -20.77
C GLN A 95 -31.25 -8.00 -19.78
N GLU A 96 -30.19 -8.81 -19.75
CA GLU A 96 -29.00 -8.57 -18.94
C GLU A 96 -28.41 -7.17 -19.23
N LEU A 97 -28.06 -6.46 -18.15
CA LEU A 97 -27.33 -5.19 -18.24
C LEU A 97 -25.96 -5.42 -18.91
N PRO A 98 -25.37 -4.40 -19.56
CA PRO A 98 -24.01 -4.53 -20.10
C PRO A 98 -23.04 -4.94 -19.00
N ARG A 99 -22.15 -5.89 -19.31
CA ARG A 99 -21.10 -6.29 -18.38
C ARG A 99 -20.04 -5.21 -18.25
N CYS A 100 -19.46 -5.11 -17.06
CA CYS A 100 -18.38 -4.20 -16.75
C CYS A 100 -17.43 -4.83 -15.74
N LEU A 101 -16.21 -4.32 -15.72
CA LEU A 101 -15.21 -4.59 -14.71
C LEU A 101 -15.06 -3.36 -13.80
N ILE A 102 -15.02 -2.18 -14.40
CA ILE A 102 -14.89 -0.89 -13.72
C ILE A 102 -15.92 0.13 -14.23
N ASP A 103 -16.11 1.21 -13.48
CA ASP A 103 -17.15 2.21 -13.79
C ASP A 103 -16.97 2.90 -15.14
N THR A 104 -15.76 2.91 -15.71
CA THR A 104 -15.45 3.48 -17.02
C THR A 104 -15.87 2.60 -18.19
N ASP A 105 -16.19 1.33 -17.94
CA ASP A 105 -16.73 0.43 -18.97
C ASP A 105 -18.21 0.75 -19.26
N CYS A 106 -18.85 1.52 -18.37
CA CYS A 106 -20.25 1.87 -18.45
C CYS A 106 -20.49 3.23 -19.10
N ALA A 107 -21.44 3.28 -20.03
CA ALA A 107 -21.92 4.53 -20.61
C ALA A 107 -22.58 5.41 -19.53
N ALA A 108 -22.07 6.63 -19.33
CA ALA A 108 -22.57 7.52 -18.30
C ALA A 108 -24.02 8.02 -18.60
N PRO A 109 -24.88 8.23 -17.57
CA PRO A 109 -24.64 8.00 -16.15
C PRO A 109 -24.95 6.55 -15.76
N ALA A 110 -23.92 5.74 -15.52
CA ALA A 110 -24.01 4.39 -14.98
C ALA A 110 -22.75 4.09 -14.18
N PHE A 111 -22.77 3.05 -13.36
CA PHE A 111 -21.59 2.59 -12.62
C PHE A 111 -21.53 1.08 -12.60
N CYS A 112 -20.35 0.52 -12.35
CA CYS A 112 -20.16 -0.91 -12.30
C CYS A 112 -20.42 -1.46 -10.90
N GLN A 113 -21.38 -2.36 -10.78
CA GLN A 113 -21.64 -3.07 -9.53
C GLN A 113 -22.04 -4.50 -9.87
N GLN A 114 -21.48 -5.47 -9.11
CA GLN A 114 -21.70 -6.90 -9.35
C GLN A 114 -21.38 -7.35 -10.79
N GLY A 115 -20.45 -6.67 -11.47
CA GLY A 115 -20.06 -6.98 -12.85
C GLY A 115 -21.01 -6.43 -13.94
N TYR A 116 -21.99 -5.62 -13.56
CA TYR A 116 -22.98 -5.03 -14.48
C TYR A 116 -23.06 -3.51 -14.37
N CYS A 117 -23.31 -2.87 -15.51
CA CYS A 117 -23.53 -1.44 -15.60
C CYS A 117 -24.90 -1.07 -15.06
N GLN A 118 -24.94 -0.69 -13.79
CA GLN A 118 -26.14 -0.20 -13.12
C GLN A 118 -26.50 1.19 -13.64
N PRO A 119 -27.75 1.40 -14.11
CA PRO A 119 -28.24 2.73 -14.43
C PRO A 119 -28.10 3.66 -13.22
N SER A 120 -27.69 4.90 -13.47
CA SER A 120 -27.50 5.92 -12.45
C SER A 120 -28.16 7.23 -12.87
N THR A 121 -28.31 8.14 -11.92
CA THR A 121 -28.75 9.51 -12.19
C THR A 121 -27.53 10.41 -12.26
N ALA A 122 -27.46 11.28 -13.26
CA ALA A 122 -26.45 12.32 -13.31
C ALA A 122 -26.70 13.31 -12.17
N CYS A 123 -25.64 13.74 -11.51
CA CYS A 123 -25.68 14.79 -10.49
C CYS A 123 -24.64 15.84 -10.83
N PRO A 124 -25.00 17.09 -11.15
CA PRO A 124 -24.01 18.14 -11.22
C PRO A 124 -23.45 18.40 -9.82
N THR A 125 -22.24 18.98 -9.75
CA THR A 125 -21.54 19.23 -8.50
C THR A 125 -22.41 20.07 -7.55
N GLY A 126 -22.92 19.45 -6.48
CA GLY A 126 -23.71 20.12 -5.44
C GLY A 126 -25.20 19.78 -5.40
N ASP A 127 -25.75 19.10 -6.41
CA ASP A 127 -27.13 18.61 -6.36
C ASP A 127 -27.21 17.29 -5.56
N PRO A 128 -28.20 17.16 -4.65
CA PRO A 128 -28.32 15.98 -3.81
C PRO A 128 -28.77 14.77 -4.63
N CYS A 129 -28.03 13.66 -4.49
CA CYS A 129 -28.49 12.35 -4.94
C CYS A 129 -29.67 11.86 -4.07
N PRO A 130 -30.44 10.85 -4.54
CA PRO A 130 -31.43 10.16 -3.71
C PRO A 130 -30.85 9.70 -2.37
N THR A 131 -31.71 9.55 -1.35
CA THR A 131 -31.31 9.12 -0.01
C THR A 131 -30.47 7.83 -0.07
N GLY A 132 -29.33 7.83 0.61
CA GLY A 132 -28.39 6.70 0.63
C GLY A 132 -27.39 6.67 -0.53
N GLN A 133 -27.37 7.68 -1.41
CA GLN A 133 -26.40 7.81 -2.50
C GLN A 133 -25.53 9.06 -2.35
N LEU A 134 -24.36 9.03 -2.98
CA LEU A 134 -23.41 10.14 -3.03
C LEU A 134 -23.15 10.54 -4.48
N CYS A 135 -22.99 11.85 -4.70
CA CYS A 135 -22.55 12.36 -5.98
C CYS A 135 -21.02 12.23 -6.09
N VAL A 136 -20.55 11.41 -7.03
CA VAL A 136 -19.11 11.20 -7.31
C VAL A 136 -18.91 11.26 -8.81
N ALA A 137 -17.97 12.06 -9.34
CA ALA A 137 -17.72 12.16 -10.78
C ALA A 137 -19.00 12.30 -11.64
N GLN A 138 -19.90 13.19 -11.19
CA GLN A 138 -21.19 13.52 -11.80
C GLN A 138 -22.21 12.37 -11.91
N ARG A 139 -22.07 11.31 -11.10
CA ARG A 139 -23.03 10.20 -11.03
C ARG A 139 -23.41 9.88 -9.59
N CYS A 140 -24.67 9.53 -9.37
CA CYS A 140 -25.15 9.07 -8.08
C CYS A 140 -24.82 7.59 -7.88
N VAL A 141 -24.01 7.30 -6.86
CA VAL A 141 -23.54 5.94 -6.54
C VAL A 141 -23.93 5.56 -5.11
N PRO A 142 -24.09 4.26 -4.79
CA PRO A 142 -24.35 3.83 -3.42
C PRO A 142 -23.37 4.44 -2.43
N GLY A 143 -23.91 5.04 -1.37
CA GLY A 143 -23.17 5.68 -0.30
C GLY A 143 -22.95 4.77 0.91
N GLY A 144 -22.29 5.33 1.91
CA GLY A 144 -22.00 4.69 3.20
C GLY A 144 -21.22 5.68 4.06
N CYS A 145 -20.88 5.30 5.30
CA CYS A 145 -19.95 6.12 6.08
C CYS A 145 -18.56 6.07 5.41
N ARG A 146 -17.89 7.21 5.33
CA ARG A 146 -16.55 7.40 4.75
C ARG A 146 -15.49 7.56 5.84
N GLY A 147 -15.88 7.90 7.07
CA GLY A 147 -15.05 7.86 8.27
C GLY A 147 -15.90 7.82 9.54
N HIS A 148 -15.25 7.67 10.70
CA HIS A 148 -15.96 7.59 11.99
C HIS A 148 -16.80 8.83 12.30
N ALA A 149 -16.36 10.00 11.81
CA ALA A 149 -17.09 11.27 11.98
C ALA A 149 -18.47 11.29 11.29
N ASP A 150 -18.73 10.38 10.34
CA ASP A 150 -20.04 10.25 9.69
C ASP A 150 -21.06 9.48 10.54
N CYS A 151 -20.63 8.84 11.63
CA CYS A 151 -21.47 7.98 12.45
C CYS A 151 -22.04 8.68 13.68
N PRO A 152 -23.25 8.28 14.13
CA PRO A 152 -23.81 8.76 15.39
C PRO A 152 -22.90 8.47 16.59
N SER A 153 -23.10 9.21 17.68
CA SER A 153 -22.36 9.00 18.93
C SER A 153 -22.46 7.54 19.41
N GLY A 154 -21.33 6.97 19.81
CA GLY A 154 -21.22 5.58 20.26
C GLY A 154 -21.12 4.54 19.13
N GLN A 155 -21.12 4.98 17.86
CA GLN A 155 -20.90 4.11 16.69
C GLN A 155 -19.59 4.45 15.98
N ALA A 156 -19.05 3.47 15.26
CA ALA A 156 -17.88 3.65 14.42
C ALA A 156 -18.18 3.21 13.00
N CYS A 157 -17.56 3.89 12.04
CA CYS A 157 -17.59 3.48 10.64
C CYS A 157 -16.66 2.28 10.44
N THR A 158 -17.23 1.10 10.23
CA THR A 158 -16.49 -0.14 9.96
C THR A 158 -17.09 -0.81 8.74
N ASP A 159 -16.27 -1.21 7.78
CA ASP A 159 -16.75 -1.86 6.55
C ASP A 159 -17.80 -1.03 5.77
N GLY A 160 -17.73 0.29 5.89
CA GLY A 160 -18.58 1.23 5.14
C GLY A 160 -19.96 1.47 5.76
N ALA A 161 -20.25 0.87 6.91
CA ALA A 161 -21.47 1.07 7.68
C ALA A 161 -21.18 1.53 9.12
N CYS A 162 -22.14 2.22 9.73
CA CYS A 162 -22.04 2.61 11.12
C CYS A 162 -22.51 1.46 12.02
N HIS A 163 -21.62 0.98 12.88
CA HIS A 163 -21.90 -0.10 13.81
C HIS A 163 -21.76 0.37 15.26
N PRO A 164 -22.61 -0.09 16.19
CA PRO A 164 -22.40 0.10 17.62
C PRO A 164 -21.22 -0.75 18.13
N ALA A 165 -20.71 -0.40 19.31
CA ALA A 165 -19.70 -1.21 19.99
C ALA A 165 -20.22 -2.65 20.25
N PRO A 166 -19.39 -3.69 20.03
CA PRO A 166 -19.78 -5.07 20.31
C PRO A 166 -19.94 -5.31 21.81
N ALA A 167 -20.74 -6.31 22.18
CA ALA A 167 -20.83 -6.73 23.57
C ALA A 167 -19.51 -7.36 24.02
N ALA A 168 -19.12 -7.18 25.29
CA ALA A 168 -17.82 -7.68 25.78
C ALA A 168 -17.68 -9.21 25.67
N SER A 169 -18.79 -9.96 25.69
CA SER A 169 -18.84 -11.41 25.48
C SER A 169 -18.59 -11.84 24.02
N GLU A 170 -18.70 -10.93 23.06
CA GLU A 170 -18.47 -11.20 21.63
C GLU A 170 -17.01 -10.96 21.21
N ILE A 171 -16.23 -10.29 22.07
CA ILE A 171 -14.84 -9.94 21.83
C ILE A 171 -13.96 -11.17 22.03
N SER A 172 -13.17 -11.51 21.02
CA SER A 172 -12.19 -12.60 21.06
C SER A 172 -10.79 -12.09 21.42
N THR A 173 -10.40 -10.91 20.92
CA THR A 173 -9.10 -10.31 21.20
C THR A 173 -9.14 -8.79 21.09
N LEU A 174 -8.14 -8.14 21.67
CA LEU A 174 -7.92 -6.70 21.61
C LEU A 174 -6.58 -6.40 20.92
N ALA A 175 -6.47 -5.22 20.33
CA ALA A 175 -5.19 -4.66 19.89
C ALA A 175 -5.06 -3.21 20.33
N LEU A 176 -3.85 -2.84 20.73
CA LEU A 176 -3.47 -1.47 21.08
C LEU A 176 -2.45 -0.96 20.07
N SER A 177 -2.54 0.32 19.72
CA SER A 177 -1.64 1.00 18.79
C SER A 177 -1.40 2.46 19.22
N PRO A 178 -0.16 2.95 19.27
CA PRO A 178 1.09 2.19 19.14
C PRO A 178 1.33 1.25 20.34
N ARG A 179 2.19 0.23 20.16
CA ARG A 179 2.61 -0.69 21.25
C ARG A 179 3.75 -0.15 22.10
N ALA A 180 4.54 0.76 21.58
CA ALA A 180 5.61 1.40 22.30
C ALA A 180 5.70 2.89 21.93
N ALA A 181 6.13 3.71 22.88
CA ALA A 181 6.44 5.12 22.63
C ALA A 181 7.53 5.60 23.58
N VAL A 182 8.36 6.54 23.10
CA VAL A 182 9.28 7.30 23.94
C VAL A 182 8.75 8.72 24.04
N LEU A 183 8.61 9.23 25.27
CA LEU A 183 8.09 10.57 25.56
C LEU A 183 9.06 11.31 26.45
N VAL A 184 9.07 12.64 26.36
CA VAL A 184 9.67 13.50 27.39
C VAL A 184 8.57 13.87 28.39
N VAL A 185 8.90 14.07 29.67
CA VAL A 185 7.95 14.63 30.66
C VAL A 185 7.22 15.85 30.07
N GLY A 186 5.89 15.84 30.15
CA GLY A 186 4.99 16.83 29.54
C GLY A 186 4.52 16.48 28.12
N GLY A 187 5.18 15.55 27.43
CA GLY A 187 4.79 15.06 26.11
C GLY A 187 3.56 14.14 26.15
N SER A 188 2.94 13.93 24.99
CA SER A 188 1.72 13.13 24.86
C SER A 188 1.72 12.21 23.64
N VAL A 189 0.96 11.11 23.73
CA VAL A 189 0.69 10.19 22.63
C VAL A 189 -0.76 9.71 22.70
N LYS A 190 -1.39 9.49 21.54
CA LYS A 190 -2.73 8.90 21.46
C LYS A 190 -2.65 7.39 21.24
N LEU A 191 -3.32 6.62 22.09
CA LEU A 191 -3.47 5.18 21.96
C LEU A 191 -4.84 4.82 21.40
N SER A 192 -4.88 3.99 20.37
CA SER A 192 -6.11 3.45 19.77
C SER A 192 -6.31 1.99 20.18
N LEU A 193 -7.47 1.70 20.77
CA LEU A 193 -7.87 0.34 21.18
C LEU A 193 -8.88 -0.22 20.15
N VAL A 194 -8.61 -1.43 19.65
CA VAL A 194 -9.46 -2.12 18.69
C VAL A 194 -9.91 -3.47 19.27
N ALA A 195 -11.21 -3.74 19.22
CA ALA A 195 -11.75 -5.07 19.47
C ALA A 195 -11.84 -5.89 18.18
N PHE A 196 -11.60 -7.19 18.29
CA PHE A 196 -11.93 -8.19 17.28
C PHE A 196 -12.92 -9.17 17.90
N THR A 197 -13.94 -9.54 17.13
CA THR A 197 -15.04 -10.39 17.59
C THR A 197 -14.89 -11.83 17.08
N PHE A 198 -15.64 -12.77 17.66
CA PHE A 198 -15.67 -14.16 17.17
C PHE A 198 -16.24 -14.31 15.74
N SER A 199 -17.03 -13.35 15.27
CA SER A 199 -17.51 -13.32 13.88
C SER A 199 -16.46 -12.82 12.88
N GLY A 200 -15.30 -12.36 13.37
CA GLY A 200 -14.24 -11.77 12.56
C GLY A 200 -14.47 -10.30 12.22
N ALA A 201 -15.47 -9.63 12.81
CA ALA A 201 -15.62 -8.18 12.72
C ALA A 201 -14.67 -7.47 13.70
N SER A 202 -14.30 -6.24 13.38
CA SER A 202 -13.50 -5.36 14.24
C SER A 202 -14.27 -4.10 14.63
N PHE A 203 -13.88 -3.49 15.74
CA PHE A 203 -14.46 -2.25 16.24
C PHE A 203 -13.41 -1.37 16.93
N PRO A 204 -13.15 -0.13 16.47
CA PRO A 204 -12.27 0.80 17.15
C PRO A 204 -13.03 1.52 18.29
N PHE A 205 -12.51 1.43 19.51
CA PHE A 205 -13.10 2.13 20.64
C PHE A 205 -12.81 3.63 20.56
N ILE A 206 -13.87 4.43 20.61
CA ILE A 206 -13.77 5.89 20.81
C ILE A 206 -13.47 6.21 22.28
N SER A 207 -13.92 5.34 23.20
CA SER A 207 -13.65 5.40 24.63
C SER A 207 -13.43 3.99 25.18
N GLY A 208 -12.38 3.80 25.98
CA GLY A 208 -11.99 2.53 26.58
C GLY A 208 -11.58 2.64 28.05
N SER A 209 -11.30 1.49 28.68
CA SER A 209 -10.75 1.43 30.04
C SER A 209 -9.23 1.31 29.97
N TYR A 210 -8.54 2.33 30.47
CA TYR A 210 -7.08 2.40 30.51
C TYR A 210 -6.59 2.55 31.95
N THR A 211 -5.50 1.87 32.29
CA THR A 211 -4.80 2.04 33.57
C THR A 211 -3.30 2.12 33.35
N VAL A 212 -2.64 2.97 34.13
CA VAL A 212 -1.18 3.12 34.10
C VAL A 212 -0.58 2.25 35.18
N VAL A 213 0.32 1.35 34.80
CA VAL A 213 1.01 0.44 35.72
C VAL A 213 2.51 0.49 35.52
N ASP A 214 3.28 0.18 36.56
CA ASP A 214 4.73 0.06 36.47
C ASP A 214 5.17 -1.32 35.93
N ALA A 215 6.49 -1.57 35.93
CA ALA A 215 7.05 -2.86 35.51
C ALA A 215 6.57 -4.05 36.37
N SER A 216 6.21 -3.83 37.65
CA SER A 216 5.67 -4.85 38.56
C SER A 216 4.16 -5.08 38.38
N GLY A 217 3.48 -4.16 37.71
CA GLY A 217 2.02 -4.18 37.51
C GLY A 217 1.24 -3.40 38.57
N ALA A 218 1.93 -2.68 39.47
CA ALA A 218 1.30 -1.80 40.43
C ALA A 218 0.88 -0.47 39.75
N PRO A 219 -0.18 0.21 40.23
CA PRO A 219 -0.58 1.51 39.70
C PRO A 219 0.56 2.53 39.73
N SER A 220 0.72 3.32 38.68
CA SER A 220 1.75 4.35 38.57
C SER A 220 1.17 5.70 38.22
N ASN A 221 1.74 6.76 38.80
CA ASN A 221 1.39 8.16 38.50
C ASN A 221 2.36 8.81 37.50
N ALA A 222 3.27 8.04 36.91
CA ALA A 222 4.26 8.57 35.97
C ALA A 222 3.66 8.98 34.61
N ALA A 223 2.41 8.58 34.32
CA ALA A 223 1.62 9.09 33.21
C ALA A 223 0.15 9.19 33.61
N THR A 224 -0.62 10.00 32.88
CA THR A 224 -2.09 10.03 32.93
C THR A 224 -2.66 9.57 31.60
N VAL A 225 -3.82 8.92 31.61
CA VAL A 225 -4.51 8.47 30.40
C VAL A 225 -6.00 8.80 30.47
N THR A 226 -6.54 9.38 29.40
CA THR A 226 -7.97 9.68 29.27
C THR A 226 -8.75 8.44 28.79
N PRO A 227 -10.08 8.39 28.94
CA PRO A 227 -10.90 7.34 28.35
C PRO A 227 -10.78 7.27 26.82
N SER A 228 -10.43 8.36 26.14
CA SER A 228 -10.17 8.40 24.69
C SER A 228 -8.78 7.89 24.29
N GLY A 229 -7.96 7.46 25.27
CA GLY A 229 -6.62 6.93 25.03
C GLY A 229 -5.53 7.99 24.88
N ASP A 230 -5.79 9.26 25.22
CA ASP A 230 -4.77 10.31 25.22
C ASP A 230 -3.91 10.17 26.47
N VAL A 231 -2.62 9.89 26.28
CA VAL A 231 -1.64 9.70 27.35
C VAL A 231 -0.76 10.93 27.48
N THR A 232 -0.53 11.40 28.70
CA THR A 232 0.40 12.48 29.02
C THR A 232 1.47 12.00 29.99
N ALA A 233 2.73 12.23 29.66
CA ALA A 233 3.87 11.89 30.49
C ALA A 233 4.02 12.87 31.67
N VAL A 234 4.14 12.34 32.89
CA VAL A 234 4.20 13.14 34.14
C VAL A 234 5.55 13.01 34.84
N GLN A 235 6.09 11.80 34.93
CA GLN A 235 7.36 11.53 35.62
C GLN A 235 8.22 10.58 34.78
N ALA A 236 9.53 10.81 34.80
CA ALA A 236 10.48 9.94 34.12
C ALA A 236 10.45 8.51 34.67
N GLY A 237 10.64 7.54 33.78
CA GLY A 237 10.59 6.10 34.08
C GLY A 237 9.89 5.30 32.97
N THR A 238 9.86 3.99 33.12
CA THR A 238 9.13 3.10 32.21
C THR A 238 7.81 2.68 32.84
N VAL A 239 6.72 2.86 32.10
CA VAL A 239 5.37 2.43 32.49
C VAL A 239 4.73 1.59 31.39
N ARG A 240 3.70 0.83 31.74
CA ARG A 240 2.82 0.15 30.81
C ARG A 240 1.43 0.74 30.92
N ILE A 241 0.80 1.00 29.78
CA ILE A 241 -0.61 1.40 29.71
C ILE A 241 -1.41 0.15 29.41
N ARG A 242 -2.17 -0.34 30.39
CA ARG A 242 -3.05 -1.50 30.24
C ARG A 242 -4.42 -1.02 29.78
N ALA A 243 -4.86 -1.53 28.63
CA ALA A 243 -6.15 -1.22 28.02
C ALA A 243 -7.00 -2.49 27.92
N GLY A 244 -8.29 -2.39 28.22
CA GLY A 244 -9.18 -3.54 28.20
C GLY A 244 -10.66 -3.20 28.29
N VAL A 245 -11.47 -4.26 28.34
CA VAL A 245 -12.89 -4.21 28.70
C VAL A 245 -13.12 -5.05 29.95
N THR A 246 -14.11 -4.70 30.76
CA THR A 246 -14.44 -5.44 31.98
C THR A 246 -15.16 -6.75 31.66
N HIS A 247 -14.41 -7.80 31.30
CA HIS A 247 -14.95 -9.13 31.03
C HIS A 247 -13.91 -10.22 31.27
N PRO A 248 -14.23 -11.32 31.98
CA PRO A 248 -13.26 -12.35 32.36
C PRO A 248 -12.69 -13.14 31.18
N GLY A 249 -13.42 -13.20 30.05
CA GLY A 249 -12.98 -13.89 28.83
C GLY A 249 -12.09 -13.06 27.90
N VAL A 250 -11.81 -11.80 28.20
CA VAL A 250 -11.04 -10.90 27.33
C VAL A 250 -9.77 -10.45 28.04
N THR A 251 -8.61 -10.86 27.52
CA THR A 251 -7.32 -10.48 28.08
C THR A 251 -6.99 -9.01 27.75
N PRO A 252 -6.66 -8.17 28.75
CA PRO A 252 -6.19 -6.81 28.50
C PRO A 252 -4.90 -6.79 27.68
N VAL A 253 -4.72 -5.73 26.90
CA VAL A 253 -3.51 -5.48 26.11
C VAL A 253 -2.72 -4.33 26.71
N GLU A 254 -1.41 -4.29 26.47
CA GLU A 254 -0.51 -3.30 27.05
C GLU A 254 0.33 -2.60 25.98
N ALA A 255 0.63 -1.32 26.22
CA ALA A 255 1.64 -0.55 25.50
C ALA A 255 2.73 -0.09 26.47
N THR A 256 3.99 -0.12 26.05
CA THR A 256 5.16 0.27 26.86
C THR A 256 5.55 1.71 26.57
N LEU A 257 5.64 2.55 27.59
CA LEU A 257 6.08 3.93 27.46
C LEU A 257 7.39 4.12 28.22
N THR A 258 8.39 4.66 27.53
CA THR A 258 9.64 5.13 28.14
C THR A 258 9.56 6.64 28.27
N ILE A 259 9.51 7.14 29.50
CA ILE A 259 9.40 8.57 29.79
C ILE A 259 10.77 9.10 30.21
N LEU A 260 11.32 9.99 29.39
CA LEU A 260 12.58 10.65 29.61
C LEU A 260 12.40 11.92 30.45
N PRO A 261 13.35 12.25 31.34
CA PRO A 261 13.30 13.52 32.08
C PRO A 261 13.40 14.71 31.12
N ALA A 262 12.87 15.85 31.53
CA ALA A 262 13.07 17.11 30.82
C ALA A 262 14.57 17.45 30.74
N LEU A 263 15.02 17.85 29.56
CA LEU A 263 16.42 18.21 29.33
C LEU A 263 16.70 19.60 29.93
N THR A 264 17.59 19.66 30.92
CA THR A 264 17.95 20.93 31.58
C THR A 264 19.12 21.64 30.87
N GLU A 265 20.15 20.89 30.46
CA GLU A 265 21.39 21.41 29.89
C GLU A 265 21.91 20.51 28.76
N GLY A 266 22.77 21.05 27.90
CA GLY A 266 23.38 20.32 26.78
C GLY A 266 22.38 19.81 25.73
N ARG A 267 22.72 18.67 25.12
CA ARG A 267 21.86 17.93 24.19
C ARG A 267 21.73 16.46 24.60
N ARG A 268 20.67 15.81 24.12
CA ARG A 268 20.42 14.37 24.25
C ARG A 268 20.08 13.79 22.88
N VAL A 269 20.61 12.61 22.61
CA VAL A 269 20.23 11.80 21.45
C VAL A 269 19.55 10.53 21.95
N THR A 270 18.35 10.26 21.47
CA THR A 270 17.57 9.06 21.76
C THR A 270 17.57 8.19 20.52
N VAL A 271 18.07 6.97 20.65
CA VAL A 271 18.13 5.99 19.57
C VAL A 271 17.10 4.90 19.82
N VAL A 272 16.29 4.62 18.81
CA VAL A 272 15.22 3.62 18.85
C VAL A 272 15.29 2.72 17.63
N ASP A 273 14.71 1.53 17.73
CA ASP A 273 14.45 0.67 16.58
C ASP A 273 13.28 1.26 15.79
N ALA A 274 13.50 1.60 14.52
CA ALA A 274 12.49 2.24 13.67
C ALA A 274 11.24 1.37 13.43
N SER A 275 11.36 0.05 13.57
CA SER A 275 10.29 -0.92 13.32
C SER A 275 9.39 -1.17 14.53
N THR A 276 9.94 -1.04 15.75
CA THR A 276 9.24 -1.30 17.01
C THR A 276 9.02 -0.07 17.89
N GLY A 277 9.78 1.01 17.67
CA GLY A 277 9.80 2.19 18.53
C GLY A 277 10.46 1.97 19.90
N LEU A 278 11.09 0.81 20.13
CA LEU A 278 11.75 0.49 21.39
C LEU A 278 13.16 1.12 21.45
N PRO A 279 13.61 1.56 22.63
CA PRO A 279 14.95 2.12 22.81
C PRO A 279 16.05 1.08 22.54
N LEU A 280 17.14 1.53 21.90
CA LEU A 280 18.32 0.71 21.62
C LEU A 280 19.48 1.08 22.54
N SER A 281 19.95 0.15 23.35
CA SER A 281 21.09 0.33 24.27
C SER A 281 22.43 -0.05 23.63
N GLY A 282 23.51 0.61 24.03
CA GLY A 282 24.87 0.31 23.54
C GLY A 282 25.17 0.79 22.13
N VAL A 283 24.31 1.64 21.55
CA VAL A 283 24.55 2.28 20.26
C VAL A 283 25.57 3.41 20.45
N GLU A 284 26.58 3.45 19.59
CA GLU A 284 27.54 4.55 19.57
C GLU A 284 26.94 5.76 18.84
N VAL A 285 27.08 6.93 19.44
CA VAL A 285 26.61 8.20 18.88
C VAL A 285 27.78 9.18 18.84
N LEU A 286 28.15 9.64 17.64
CA LEU A 286 29.13 10.68 17.43
C LEU A 286 28.41 12.02 17.34
N GLY A 287 28.76 12.97 18.20
CA GLY A 287 28.25 14.33 18.20
C GLY A 287 29.31 15.33 17.76
N CYS A 288 28.89 16.32 16.97
CA CYS A 288 29.68 17.49 16.62
C CYS A 288 28.91 18.76 17.00
N ASP A 289 29.43 19.50 17.98
CA ASP A 289 28.86 20.78 18.39
C ASP A 289 29.33 21.89 17.42
N ALA A 290 28.40 22.75 16.97
CA ALA A 290 28.65 23.80 15.98
C ALA A 290 29.43 23.30 14.74
N PRO A 291 28.88 22.35 13.97
CA PRO A 291 29.57 21.72 12.85
C PRO A 291 29.94 22.75 11.76
N PRO A 292 31.20 22.77 11.28
CA PRO A 292 31.60 23.65 10.19
C PRO A 292 30.99 23.19 8.86
N ALA A 293 30.69 24.14 7.96
CA ALA A 293 29.99 23.84 6.70
C ALA A 293 30.78 22.93 5.73
N ALA A 294 32.11 23.09 5.66
CA ALA A 294 32.95 22.44 4.65
C ALA A 294 34.23 21.80 5.23
N ALA A 295 34.30 21.57 6.54
CA ALA A 295 35.46 20.99 7.20
C ALA A 295 35.06 19.82 8.12
N PRO A 296 36.00 18.94 8.50
CA PRO A 296 35.76 17.93 9.52
C PRO A 296 35.38 18.56 10.87
N CYS A 297 34.70 17.78 11.72
CA CYS A 297 34.40 18.22 13.08
C CYS A 297 35.71 18.50 13.84
N PRO A 298 35.90 19.69 14.44
CA PRO A 298 37.15 20.01 15.14
C PRO A 298 37.37 19.17 16.42
N ALA A 299 36.30 18.88 17.14
CA ALA A 299 36.32 18.16 18.40
C ALA A 299 35.07 17.26 18.53
N PRO A 300 35.01 16.14 17.78
CA PRO A 300 33.88 15.22 17.88
C PRO A 300 33.88 14.51 19.24
N VAL A 301 32.69 14.30 19.79
CA VAL A 301 32.49 13.60 21.06
C VAL A 301 31.69 12.33 20.79
N THR A 302 32.12 11.19 21.34
CA THR A 302 31.37 9.94 21.26
C THR A 302 30.71 9.65 22.60
N ALA A 303 29.45 9.25 22.58
CA ALA A 303 28.71 8.72 23.71
C ALA A 303 27.99 7.43 23.31
N THR A 304 27.70 6.56 24.27
CA THR A 304 26.93 5.33 24.06
C THR A 304 25.55 5.42 24.70
N THR A 305 24.55 4.83 24.06
CA THR A 305 23.19 4.85 24.59
C THR A 305 23.02 3.95 25.80
N ASP A 306 22.26 4.42 26.79
CA ASP A 306 21.88 3.65 27.98
C ASP A 306 20.66 2.72 27.73
N ALA A 307 20.13 2.11 28.78
CA ALA A 307 18.96 1.21 28.70
C ALA A 307 17.66 1.92 28.24
N SER A 308 17.61 3.26 28.35
CA SER A 308 16.52 4.07 27.81
C SER A 308 16.77 4.53 26.37
N GLY A 309 17.87 4.08 25.76
CA GLY A 309 18.27 4.44 24.41
C GLY A 309 18.90 5.82 24.31
N THR A 310 19.31 6.43 25.44
CA THR A 310 19.76 7.82 25.45
C THR A 310 21.27 7.96 25.56
N ALA A 311 21.84 8.86 24.76
CA ALA A 311 23.21 9.32 24.84
C ALA A 311 23.22 10.82 25.17
N ALA A 312 23.94 11.21 26.22
CA ALA A 312 23.97 12.59 26.71
C ALA A 312 25.20 13.35 26.21
N PHE A 313 24.99 14.60 25.79
CA PHE A 313 26.03 15.53 25.34
C PHE A 313 25.94 16.83 26.16
N PRO A 314 26.33 16.80 27.44
CA PRO A 314 26.16 17.94 28.35
C PRO A 314 26.95 19.19 27.93
N SER A 315 28.08 19.00 27.23
CA SER A 315 28.92 20.09 26.74
C SER A 315 28.51 20.65 25.37
N SER A 316 27.53 20.04 24.69
CA SER A 316 27.03 20.55 23.40
C SER A 316 26.07 21.71 23.64
N THR A 317 26.58 22.92 23.44
CA THR A 317 25.86 24.18 23.72
C THR A 317 25.77 25.10 22.50
N GLY A 318 26.34 24.66 21.37
CA GLY A 318 26.22 25.35 20.09
C GLY A 318 24.77 25.47 19.62
N SER A 319 24.51 26.48 18.80
CA SER A 319 23.20 26.72 18.20
C SER A 319 22.73 25.55 17.35
N THR A 320 23.66 24.88 16.66
CA THR A 320 23.42 23.66 15.88
C THR A 320 24.38 22.55 16.32
N ALA A 321 23.97 21.29 16.10
CA ALA A 321 24.82 20.13 16.28
C ALA A 321 24.55 19.10 15.17
N SER A 322 25.54 18.28 14.84
CA SER A 322 25.34 17.09 14.00
C SER A 322 25.51 15.85 14.86
N PHE A 323 24.70 14.82 14.60
CA PHE A 323 24.81 13.53 15.29
C PHE A 323 24.77 12.40 14.29
N SER A 324 25.54 11.34 14.57
CA SER A 324 25.60 10.13 13.77
C SER A 324 25.56 8.92 14.68
N ALA A 325 24.59 8.03 14.48
CA ALA A 325 24.42 6.82 15.27
C ALA A 325 24.78 5.58 14.46
N ALA A 326 25.50 4.65 15.10
CA ALA A 326 25.85 3.36 14.51
C ALA A 326 25.76 2.26 15.58
N SER A 327 24.94 1.25 15.33
CA SER A 327 24.82 0.10 16.22
C SER A 327 25.98 -0.88 16.00
N PRO A 328 26.57 -1.46 17.07
CA PRO A 328 27.55 -2.53 16.96
C PRO A 328 26.90 -3.91 16.72
N GLU A 329 25.56 -4.00 16.69
CA GLU A 329 24.87 -5.28 16.55
C GLU A 329 24.99 -5.89 15.15
N LEU A 330 25.20 -7.21 15.12
CA LEU A 330 25.26 -8.02 13.91
C LEU A 330 24.01 -8.91 13.78
N ARG A 331 23.57 -9.12 12.54
CA ARG A 331 22.64 -10.19 12.18
C ARG A 331 23.35 -11.55 12.23
N ALA A 332 22.57 -12.63 12.18
CA ALA A 332 23.11 -13.99 12.21
C ALA A 332 24.05 -14.33 11.05
N ASP A 333 23.95 -13.61 9.92
CA ASP A 333 24.82 -13.75 8.74
C ASP A 333 26.06 -12.83 8.77
N GLY A 334 26.31 -12.14 9.89
CA GLY A 334 27.47 -11.28 10.08
C GLY A 334 27.40 -9.92 9.38
N TYR A 335 26.24 -9.53 8.84
CA TYR A 335 25.99 -8.16 8.38
C TYR A 335 25.51 -7.27 9.52
N PRO A 336 25.76 -5.94 9.47
CA PRO A 336 25.20 -5.00 10.44
C PRO A 336 23.69 -5.16 10.53
N ARG A 337 23.15 -5.15 11.76
CA ARG A 337 21.71 -5.30 12.00
C ARG A 337 20.93 -4.07 11.60
N TYR A 338 21.45 -2.89 11.90
CA TYR A 338 20.79 -1.63 11.62
C TYR A 338 21.57 -0.79 10.60
N ASP A 339 20.88 0.12 9.93
CA ASP A 339 21.53 1.19 9.18
C ASP A 339 22.20 2.20 10.12
N ARG A 340 23.06 3.03 9.52
CA ARG A 340 23.63 4.22 10.15
C ARG A 340 22.71 5.38 9.86
N VAL A 341 22.46 6.23 10.85
CA VAL A 341 21.63 7.42 10.67
C VAL A 341 22.38 8.64 11.18
N SER A 342 22.44 9.67 10.34
CA SER A 342 23.02 10.96 10.68
C SER A 342 22.03 12.09 10.48
N VAL A 343 22.12 13.11 11.32
CA VAL A 343 21.44 14.40 11.15
C VAL A 343 22.49 15.50 11.09
N THR A 344 22.30 16.44 10.17
CA THR A 344 23.23 17.56 9.97
C THR A 344 22.70 18.84 10.60
N ALA A 345 23.53 19.51 11.40
CA ALA A 345 23.32 20.89 11.87
C ALA A 345 21.90 21.17 12.44
N THR A 346 21.33 20.22 13.17
CA THR A 346 20.00 20.33 13.79
C THR A 346 19.97 21.34 14.93
N LEU A 347 18.86 22.06 15.03
CA LEU A 347 18.55 22.95 16.15
C LEU A 347 17.97 22.18 17.35
N ALA A 348 17.43 20.98 17.14
CA ALA A 348 16.84 20.15 18.18
C ALA A 348 17.87 19.77 19.27
N ARG A 349 17.50 20.04 20.53
CA ARG A 349 18.33 19.67 21.69
C ARG A 349 18.08 18.24 22.16
N ASP A 350 16.90 17.71 21.91
CA ASP A 350 16.52 16.33 22.22
C ASP A 350 16.20 15.63 20.91
N VAL A 351 17.20 14.95 20.35
CA VAL A 351 17.20 14.41 18.99
C VAL A 351 16.75 12.95 19.02
N LEU A 352 15.83 12.56 18.15
CA LEU A 352 15.43 11.18 17.91
C LEU A 352 16.11 10.65 16.65
N LEU A 353 16.82 9.54 16.76
CA LEU A 353 17.40 8.81 15.63
C LEU A 353 16.85 7.38 15.59
N PRO A 354 15.79 7.12 14.82
CA PRO A 354 15.33 5.75 14.57
C PRO A 354 16.31 5.04 13.64
N LEU A 355 16.82 3.88 14.04
CA LEU A 355 17.64 3.04 13.17
C LEU A 355 16.76 1.97 12.52
N GLY A 356 16.77 1.91 11.19
CA GLY A 356 16.07 0.88 10.41
C GLY A 356 16.89 -0.40 10.35
N GLU A 357 16.23 -1.55 10.18
CA GLU A 357 16.97 -2.78 9.87
C GLU A 357 17.72 -2.62 8.54
N ASN A 358 18.99 -3.02 8.52
CA ASN A 358 19.86 -2.87 7.36
C ASN A 358 19.36 -3.74 6.19
N PRO A 359 18.94 -3.15 5.06
CA PRO A 359 18.39 -3.92 3.94
C PRO A 359 19.45 -4.59 3.08
N VAL A 360 20.74 -4.33 3.30
CA VAL A 360 21.81 -4.94 2.52
C VAL A 360 21.88 -6.45 2.80
N HIS A 361 21.71 -7.26 1.75
CA HIS A 361 21.50 -8.72 1.81
C HIS A 361 20.34 -9.15 2.72
N GLY A 362 19.37 -8.25 2.93
CA GLY A 362 18.19 -8.48 3.73
C GLY A 362 16.91 -8.17 2.96
N ALA A 363 15.83 -8.84 3.32
CA ALA A 363 14.51 -8.54 2.81
C ALA A 363 13.46 -8.73 3.90
N ALA A 364 12.51 -7.81 3.95
CA ALA A 364 11.24 -8.00 4.64
C ALA A 364 10.15 -8.22 3.57
N GLY A 365 9.07 -8.89 3.96
CA GLY A 365 8.02 -9.25 3.02
C GLY A 365 7.13 -10.33 3.59
N PHE A 366 6.56 -11.14 2.72
CA PHE A 366 5.52 -12.08 3.11
C PHE A 366 5.33 -13.23 2.12
N ASN A 367 4.62 -14.25 2.59
CA ASN A 367 4.15 -15.37 1.79
C ASN A 367 2.66 -15.58 2.02
N ALA A 368 1.84 -15.27 1.02
CA ALA A 368 0.39 -15.27 1.16
C ALA A 368 -0.28 -16.31 0.25
N GLY A 369 -1.25 -17.03 0.81
CA GLY A 369 -2.27 -17.76 0.05
C GLY A 369 -3.53 -16.90 -0.10
N ILE A 370 -4.16 -16.94 -1.28
CA ILE A 370 -5.39 -16.22 -1.59
C ILE A 370 -6.48 -17.22 -1.97
N GLN A 371 -7.63 -17.16 -1.29
CA GLN A 371 -8.80 -17.96 -1.63
C GLN A 371 -9.72 -17.20 -2.59
N PHE A 372 -10.27 -17.92 -3.58
CA PHE A 372 -11.15 -17.35 -4.61
C PHE A 372 -12.57 -17.92 -4.56
N SER A 373 -12.95 -18.60 -3.48
CA SER A 373 -14.27 -19.24 -3.35
C SER A 373 -15.39 -18.25 -3.09
N GLU A 374 -15.09 -17.11 -2.48
CA GLU A 374 -16.05 -16.08 -2.05
C GLU A 374 -15.98 -14.79 -2.89
N VAL A 375 -15.19 -14.78 -3.99
CA VAL A 375 -15.13 -13.62 -4.88
C VAL A 375 -16.38 -13.54 -5.76
N HIS A 376 -16.91 -12.34 -5.96
CA HIS A 376 -18.15 -12.09 -6.70
C HIS A 376 -17.96 -12.15 -8.22
N SER A 377 -16.76 -11.80 -8.68
CA SER A 377 -16.42 -11.79 -10.10
C SER A 377 -16.33 -13.21 -10.69
N THR A 378 -16.65 -13.32 -11.98
CA THR A 378 -16.65 -14.59 -12.73
C THR A 378 -15.68 -14.53 -13.90
N GLY A 379 -15.06 -15.65 -14.24
CA GLY A 379 -14.18 -15.73 -15.42
C GLY A 379 -13.27 -16.96 -15.37
N PRO A 380 -12.67 -17.34 -16.51
CA PRO A 380 -11.74 -18.48 -16.62
C PRO A 380 -10.32 -18.21 -16.09
N LEU A 381 -9.98 -16.97 -15.71
CA LEU A 381 -8.71 -16.62 -15.07
C LEU A 381 -8.99 -16.13 -13.65
N TRP A 382 -8.34 -16.73 -12.66
CA TRP A 382 -8.34 -16.28 -11.27
C TRP A 382 -7.07 -15.47 -11.05
N LEU A 383 -7.22 -14.25 -10.57
CA LEU A 383 -6.10 -13.34 -10.38
C LEU A 383 -6.26 -12.62 -9.05
N GLY A 384 -5.22 -12.64 -8.24
CA GLY A 384 -5.17 -11.85 -7.03
C GLY A 384 -3.74 -11.46 -6.70
N PHE A 385 -3.59 -10.52 -5.78
CA PHE A 385 -2.30 -10.14 -5.25
C PHE A 385 -2.45 -9.63 -3.83
N SER A 386 -1.36 -9.64 -3.05
CA SER A 386 -1.35 -9.05 -1.71
C SER A 386 -0.32 -7.93 -1.61
N LEU A 387 -0.53 -6.98 -0.72
CA LEU A 387 0.36 -5.87 -0.43
C LEU A 387 0.51 -5.73 1.09
N LEU A 388 1.62 -5.15 1.52
CA LEU A 388 1.79 -4.66 2.88
C LEU A 388 1.65 -3.14 2.93
N SER A 389 1.26 -2.62 4.09
CA SER A 389 1.37 -1.20 4.41
C SER A 389 2.84 -0.77 4.52
N ALA A 390 3.09 0.53 4.41
CA ALA A 390 4.44 1.10 4.41
C ALA A 390 4.61 2.15 5.51
N GLY A 391 5.61 1.94 6.37
CA GLY A 391 5.99 2.89 7.42
C GLY A 391 6.83 4.06 6.91
N ASP A 392 7.56 3.86 5.81
CA ASP A 392 8.39 4.85 5.12
C ASP A 392 7.93 4.96 3.66
N VAL A 393 6.87 5.73 3.42
CA VAL A 393 6.24 5.84 2.09
C VAL A 393 7.22 6.32 1.00
N PRO A 394 8.14 7.28 1.26
CA PRO A 394 9.10 7.68 0.25
C PRO A 394 10.02 6.57 -0.28
N ASP A 395 10.23 5.50 0.48
CA ASP A 395 11.01 4.34 0.04
C ASP A 395 10.21 3.40 -0.88
N LEU A 396 8.92 3.65 -1.10
CA LEU A 396 8.08 2.83 -1.98
C LEU A 396 8.27 3.10 -3.48
N ASP A 397 8.24 2.00 -4.24
CA ASP A 397 8.12 1.92 -5.69
C ASP A 397 7.29 0.67 -6.07
N LEU A 398 7.15 0.41 -7.38
CA LEU A 398 6.37 -0.73 -7.86
C LEU A 398 6.96 -2.08 -7.42
N THR A 399 8.28 -2.20 -7.33
CA THR A 399 8.95 -3.46 -6.94
C THR A 399 8.80 -3.72 -5.44
N THR A 400 8.98 -2.71 -4.59
CA THR A 400 8.77 -2.84 -3.15
C THR A 400 7.29 -2.97 -2.77
N LEU A 401 6.37 -2.43 -3.59
CA LEU A 401 4.93 -2.56 -3.40
C LEU A 401 4.40 -3.93 -3.86
N LEU A 402 4.75 -4.37 -5.08
CA LEU A 402 4.17 -5.57 -5.71
C LEU A 402 5.13 -6.78 -5.72
N GLY A 403 6.35 -6.65 -5.21
CA GLY A 403 7.37 -7.69 -5.19
C GLY A 403 8.28 -7.69 -6.42
N GLU A 404 9.29 -8.55 -6.38
CA GLU A 404 10.23 -8.81 -7.48
C GLU A 404 9.48 -9.40 -8.69
N THR A 405 10.10 -9.34 -9.88
CA THR A 405 9.49 -9.91 -11.08
C THR A 405 9.65 -11.42 -11.09
N PHE A 406 8.56 -12.15 -11.28
CA PHE A 406 8.53 -13.59 -11.46
C PHE A 406 8.19 -13.90 -12.92
N PHE A 407 8.68 -15.02 -13.43
CA PHE A 407 8.42 -15.50 -14.77
C PHE A 407 7.61 -16.78 -14.71
N ILE A 408 6.38 -16.74 -15.24
CA ILE A 408 5.46 -17.87 -15.23
C ILE A 408 5.19 -18.39 -16.63
N THR A 409 4.90 -19.69 -16.74
CA THR A 409 4.44 -20.30 -17.99
C THR A 409 2.92 -20.33 -18.04
N VAL A 410 2.33 -19.71 -19.05
CA VAL A 410 0.88 -19.75 -19.28
C VAL A 410 0.57 -20.60 -20.52
N PRO A 411 -0.22 -21.68 -20.41
CA PRO A 411 -0.54 -22.53 -21.56
C PRO A 411 -1.19 -21.73 -22.71
N GLY A 412 -0.58 -21.79 -23.90
CA GLY A 412 -1.08 -21.10 -25.10
C GLY A 412 -0.58 -19.66 -25.29
N LEU A 413 0.24 -19.15 -24.37
CA LEU A 413 0.96 -17.87 -24.48
C LEU A 413 2.47 -18.12 -24.68
N PRO A 414 3.28 -17.08 -24.93
CA PRO A 414 4.73 -17.18 -24.94
C PRO A 414 5.28 -17.87 -23.68
N PRO A 415 6.46 -18.52 -23.75
CA PRO A 415 6.96 -19.43 -22.72
C PRO A 415 7.33 -18.76 -21.39
N SER A 416 7.32 -17.43 -21.30
CA SER A 416 7.63 -16.69 -20.08
C SER A 416 6.85 -15.37 -20.04
N VAL A 417 5.93 -15.27 -19.09
CA VAL A 417 5.12 -14.07 -18.82
C VAL A 417 5.63 -13.43 -17.52
N PRO A 418 6.14 -12.19 -17.56
CA PRO A 418 6.55 -11.50 -16.34
C PRO A 418 5.32 -11.10 -15.51
N VAL A 419 5.35 -11.42 -14.24
CA VAL A 419 4.31 -11.08 -13.26
C VAL A 419 4.96 -10.56 -11.99
N ALA A 420 4.29 -9.69 -11.25
CA ALA A 420 4.81 -9.27 -9.96
C ALA A 420 4.77 -10.43 -8.95
N GLY A 421 5.77 -10.53 -8.08
CA GLY A 421 5.92 -11.62 -7.11
C GLY A 421 4.74 -11.75 -6.15
N SER A 422 4.05 -10.65 -5.84
CA SER A 422 2.82 -10.66 -5.04
C SER A 422 1.61 -11.26 -5.77
N THR A 423 1.72 -11.66 -7.03
CA THR A 423 0.59 -12.18 -7.81
C THR A 423 0.32 -13.65 -7.51
N VAL A 424 -0.96 -14.02 -7.44
CA VAL A 424 -1.48 -15.38 -7.46
C VAL A 424 -2.34 -15.53 -8.71
N ALA A 425 -2.12 -16.60 -9.47
CA ALA A 425 -2.83 -16.85 -10.71
C ALA A 425 -3.18 -18.33 -10.89
N TYR A 426 -4.44 -18.57 -11.27
CA TYR A 426 -4.93 -19.87 -11.71
C TYR A 426 -5.71 -19.71 -13.02
N ALA A 427 -5.77 -20.75 -13.85
CA ALA A 427 -6.52 -20.73 -15.10
C ALA A 427 -7.40 -21.97 -15.27
N ALA A 428 -8.50 -21.83 -16.00
CA ALA A 428 -9.49 -22.89 -16.15
C ALA A 428 -8.94 -23.92 -17.13
N SER A 429 -8.93 -25.19 -16.76
CA SER A 429 -8.46 -26.28 -17.62
C SER A 429 -9.54 -26.80 -18.58
N GLY A 430 -10.80 -26.34 -18.45
CA GLY A 430 -11.95 -26.81 -19.22
C GLY A 430 -12.42 -28.24 -18.92
N PHE A 431 -11.66 -29.03 -18.12
CA PHE A 431 -11.92 -30.45 -17.89
C PHE A 431 -11.69 -30.89 -16.42
N GLY A 432 -11.64 -29.97 -15.46
CA GLY A 432 -11.43 -30.33 -14.05
C GLY A 432 -11.00 -29.16 -13.16
N ALA A 433 -10.14 -29.47 -12.19
CA ALA A 433 -9.54 -28.49 -11.28
C ALA A 433 -8.78 -27.39 -12.07
N PRO A 434 -8.73 -26.16 -11.54
CA PRO A 434 -7.97 -25.08 -12.15
C PRO A 434 -6.47 -25.45 -12.23
N VAL A 435 -5.82 -25.04 -13.31
CA VAL A 435 -4.37 -25.13 -13.45
C VAL A 435 -3.73 -24.04 -12.61
N GLU A 436 -2.82 -24.41 -11.74
CA GLU A 436 -1.98 -23.45 -11.01
C GLU A 436 -0.94 -22.87 -11.97
N LEU A 437 -0.97 -21.53 -12.14
CA LEU A 437 0.07 -20.80 -12.85
C LEU A 437 1.10 -20.26 -11.85
N LYS A 438 0.61 -19.74 -10.73
CA LYS A 438 1.41 -19.28 -9.57
C LYS A 438 0.55 -19.32 -8.31
N GLY A 439 0.77 -20.30 -7.42
CA GLY A 439 -0.13 -20.55 -6.29
C GLY A 439 0.11 -19.72 -5.03
N ARG A 440 1.19 -18.93 -4.95
CA ARG A 440 1.54 -18.13 -3.77
C ARG A 440 1.89 -16.70 -4.17
N SER A 441 1.43 -15.76 -3.36
CA SER A 441 1.82 -14.36 -3.43
C SER A 441 3.06 -14.18 -2.57
N LEU A 442 4.21 -14.00 -3.22
CA LEU A 442 5.53 -13.84 -2.60
C LEU A 442 5.97 -12.39 -2.79
N GLY A 443 5.69 -11.55 -1.80
CA GLY A 443 5.87 -10.10 -1.93
C GLY A 443 6.92 -9.55 -0.97
N LEU A 444 7.38 -8.34 -1.30
CA LEU A 444 8.26 -7.55 -0.45
C LEU A 444 7.44 -6.66 0.50
N GLY A 445 8.12 -6.05 1.46
CA GLY A 445 7.56 -5.04 2.35
C GLY A 445 8.61 -4.42 3.24
N GLN A 446 8.16 -3.58 4.16
CA GLN A 446 9.03 -2.90 5.12
C GLN A 446 8.93 -3.56 6.50
N PRO A 447 10.06 -3.70 7.23
CA PRO A 447 10.04 -4.27 8.57
C PRO A 447 9.17 -3.47 9.53
N GLY A 448 8.61 -4.13 10.55
CA GLY A 448 7.78 -3.54 11.59
C GLY A 448 6.38 -4.12 11.63
N ARG A 449 5.51 -3.52 12.43
CA ARG A 449 4.12 -3.95 12.54
C ARG A 449 3.32 -3.34 11.38
N ARG A 450 2.84 -4.17 10.45
CA ARG A 450 2.18 -3.77 9.20
C ARG A 450 0.75 -4.28 9.10
N ALA A 451 -0.01 -3.67 8.20
CA ALA A 451 -1.26 -4.21 7.70
C ALA A 451 -0.99 -4.93 6.36
N ALA A 452 -1.72 -6.00 6.10
CA ALA A 452 -1.74 -6.71 4.83
C ALA A 452 -3.11 -6.53 4.18
N VAL A 453 -3.11 -6.28 2.88
CA VAL A 453 -4.30 -6.24 2.04
C VAL A 453 -4.14 -7.25 0.92
N ALA A 454 -5.20 -7.96 0.56
CA ALA A 454 -5.24 -8.77 -0.64
C ALA A 454 -6.42 -8.36 -1.50
N PHE A 455 -6.20 -8.35 -2.81
CA PHE A 455 -7.22 -8.14 -3.83
C PHE A 455 -7.32 -9.41 -4.66
N ALA A 456 -8.54 -9.87 -4.96
CA ALA A 456 -8.74 -11.04 -5.79
C ALA A 456 -10.03 -10.95 -6.60
N GLY A 457 -9.98 -11.50 -7.81
CA GLY A 457 -11.14 -11.63 -8.66
C GLY A 457 -10.96 -12.71 -9.72
N ARG A 458 -11.98 -12.84 -10.57
CA ARG A 458 -11.97 -13.68 -11.76
C ARG A 458 -12.26 -12.81 -12.99
N THR A 459 -11.57 -13.09 -14.08
CA THR A 459 -11.67 -12.33 -15.32
C THR A 459 -11.42 -13.22 -16.54
N GLU A 460 -11.46 -12.62 -17.73
CA GLU A 460 -11.21 -13.30 -19.00
C GLU A 460 -9.75 -13.69 -19.19
N LEU A 461 -9.51 -14.80 -19.89
CA LEU A 461 -8.16 -15.34 -20.09
C LEU A 461 -7.26 -14.40 -20.90
N THR A 462 -7.83 -13.49 -21.70
CA THR A 462 -7.09 -12.49 -22.47
C THR A 462 -6.29 -11.53 -21.58
N VAL A 463 -6.69 -11.35 -20.32
CA VAL A 463 -5.95 -10.52 -19.35
C VAL A 463 -4.60 -11.15 -18.98
N ALA A 464 -4.46 -12.49 -19.11
CA ALA A 464 -3.20 -13.18 -18.78
C ALA A 464 -2.01 -12.79 -19.66
N ALA A 465 -2.25 -12.13 -20.81
CA ALA A 465 -1.19 -11.61 -21.67
C ALA A 465 -0.57 -10.29 -21.15
N ASN A 466 -1.26 -9.56 -20.27
CA ASN A 466 -0.85 -8.26 -19.75
C ASN A 466 -0.95 -8.24 -18.22
N LEU A 467 -0.09 -9.01 -17.55
CA LEU A 467 -0.01 -9.12 -16.09
C LEU A 467 1.14 -8.28 -15.50
N GLY A 468 1.59 -7.26 -16.24
CA GLY A 468 2.56 -6.30 -15.73
C GLY A 468 1.99 -5.54 -14.53
N SER A 469 2.87 -5.06 -13.66
CA SER A 469 2.50 -4.37 -12.41
C SER A 469 1.45 -3.27 -12.60
N THR A 470 1.60 -2.42 -13.61
CA THR A 470 0.64 -1.33 -13.86
C THR A 470 -0.70 -1.80 -14.41
N ASP A 471 -0.72 -2.86 -15.19
CA ASP A 471 -1.95 -3.44 -15.72
C ASP A 471 -2.76 -4.08 -14.58
N LEU A 472 -2.09 -4.84 -13.70
CA LEU A 472 -2.70 -5.37 -12.47
C LEU A 472 -3.36 -4.26 -11.65
N LEU A 473 -2.67 -3.13 -11.49
CA LEU A 473 -3.17 -1.99 -10.74
C LEU A 473 -4.38 -1.30 -11.40
N ALA A 474 -4.52 -1.35 -12.72
CA ALA A 474 -5.68 -0.77 -13.40
C ALA A 474 -6.99 -1.51 -13.07
N TYR A 475 -6.90 -2.81 -12.74
CA TYR A 475 -8.06 -3.69 -12.54
C TYR A 475 -8.42 -3.92 -11.09
N THR A 476 -7.65 -3.41 -10.12
CA THR A 476 -7.89 -3.71 -8.70
C THR A 476 -9.28 -3.28 -8.25
N GLY A 477 -9.82 -2.20 -8.80
CA GLY A 477 -11.17 -1.71 -8.43
C GLY A 477 -12.31 -2.68 -8.74
N ALA A 478 -12.07 -3.71 -9.55
CA ALA A 478 -13.02 -4.76 -9.86
C ALA A 478 -12.89 -6.02 -8.98
N MET A 479 -11.84 -6.07 -8.17
CA MET A 479 -11.53 -7.19 -7.29
C MET A 479 -12.20 -7.01 -5.93
N ASP A 480 -12.53 -8.14 -5.31
CA ASP A 480 -12.85 -8.17 -3.89
C ASP A 480 -11.56 -8.02 -3.07
N TYR A 481 -11.69 -7.55 -1.83
CA TYR A 481 -10.52 -7.36 -0.96
C TYR A 481 -10.66 -8.05 0.40
N ALA A 482 -9.52 -8.27 1.04
CA ALA A 482 -9.41 -8.65 2.43
C ALA A 482 -8.29 -7.87 3.15
N LEU A 483 -8.51 -7.50 4.41
CA LEU A 483 -7.57 -6.79 5.28
C LEU A 483 -7.20 -7.62 6.51
N GLN A 484 -5.96 -7.42 6.97
CA GLN A 484 -5.45 -7.89 8.25
C GLN A 484 -4.45 -6.85 8.79
N ALA A 485 -4.74 -6.19 9.90
CA ALA A 485 -3.80 -5.24 10.51
C ALA A 485 -2.82 -5.94 11.47
N PHE A 486 -1.89 -5.14 12.00
CA PHE A 486 -1.11 -5.46 13.20
C PHE A 486 -0.18 -6.68 13.14
N THR A 487 0.27 -7.06 11.94
CA THR A 487 1.14 -8.21 11.74
C THR A 487 2.61 -7.80 11.82
N SER A 488 3.42 -8.56 12.57
CA SER A 488 4.86 -8.31 12.65
C SER A 488 5.54 -8.81 11.39
N VAL A 489 6.27 -7.93 10.71
CA VAL A 489 7.06 -8.23 9.53
C VAL A 489 8.53 -8.01 9.87
N PRO A 490 9.32 -9.05 10.14
CA PRO A 490 10.75 -8.89 10.41
C PRO A 490 11.56 -8.84 9.10
N LEU A 491 12.72 -8.19 9.13
CA LEU A 491 13.74 -8.41 8.11
C LEU A 491 14.39 -9.79 8.28
N ARG A 492 14.67 -10.46 7.16
CA ARG A 492 15.41 -11.72 7.11
C ARG A 492 16.59 -11.61 6.14
N PRO A 493 17.71 -12.31 6.41
CA PRO A 493 18.75 -12.52 5.41
C PRO A 493 18.16 -13.09 4.12
N ARG A 494 18.70 -12.67 2.97
CA ARG A 494 18.46 -13.38 1.71
C ARG A 494 19.11 -14.77 1.75
N VAL A 495 18.57 -15.68 0.95
CA VAL A 495 19.04 -17.07 0.83
C VAL A 495 19.31 -17.38 -0.63
N ALA A 496 20.25 -18.29 -0.87
CA ALA A 496 20.56 -18.74 -2.22
C ALA A 496 19.30 -19.34 -2.87
N ASP A 497 18.97 -18.90 -4.09
CA ASP A 497 17.91 -19.55 -4.85
C ASP A 497 18.42 -20.92 -5.30
N SER A 498 17.83 -22.00 -4.77
CA SER A 498 18.23 -23.36 -5.12
C SER A 498 17.28 -24.04 -6.10
N THR A 499 16.10 -23.46 -6.33
CA THR A 499 15.02 -24.11 -7.09
C THR A 499 14.44 -23.24 -8.20
N ASP A 500 15.01 -22.07 -8.46
CA ASP A 500 14.51 -21.09 -9.44
C ASP A 500 13.09 -20.67 -9.04
N VAL A 501 12.97 -20.08 -7.85
CA VAL A 501 11.67 -19.75 -7.22
C VAL A 501 10.93 -18.70 -8.03
N ASP A 502 11.65 -17.75 -8.62
CA ASP A 502 11.07 -16.70 -9.46
C ASP A 502 11.04 -17.03 -10.95
N GLY A 503 11.72 -18.09 -11.39
CA GLY A 503 11.66 -18.61 -12.75
C GLY A 503 12.48 -17.81 -13.76
N ASP A 504 13.40 -16.97 -13.30
CA ASP A 504 14.25 -16.15 -14.17
C ASP A 504 15.41 -16.94 -14.80
N GLY A 505 15.64 -18.18 -14.33
CA GLY A 505 16.68 -19.08 -14.81
C GLY A 505 18.03 -18.91 -14.12
N ARG A 506 18.07 -18.19 -12.98
CA ARG A 506 19.21 -18.08 -12.05
C ARG A 506 18.92 -18.90 -10.80
N CYS A 507 19.83 -19.81 -10.49
CA CYS A 507 19.78 -20.58 -9.26
C CYS A 507 21.12 -21.27 -9.01
N SER A 508 21.35 -21.75 -7.79
CA SER A 508 22.57 -22.42 -7.36
C SER A 508 22.84 -23.74 -8.09
N ASP A 509 21.80 -24.37 -8.66
CA ASP A 509 21.92 -25.57 -9.48
C ASP A 509 22.24 -25.17 -10.92
N THR A 510 23.54 -25.12 -11.25
CA THR A 510 24.03 -24.73 -12.58
C THR A 510 23.62 -25.70 -13.71
N ALA A 511 23.13 -26.90 -13.39
CA ALA A 511 22.58 -27.81 -14.38
C ALA A 511 21.14 -27.45 -14.77
N ARG A 512 20.40 -26.79 -13.87
CA ARG A 512 19.05 -26.27 -14.12
C ARG A 512 19.07 -24.83 -14.62
N CYS A 513 19.96 -24.01 -14.06
CA CYS A 513 20.00 -22.57 -14.21
C CYS A 513 21.33 -22.12 -14.81
N PRO A 514 21.45 -22.03 -16.14
CA PRO A 514 22.71 -21.68 -16.81
C PRO A 514 23.12 -20.21 -16.60
N LEU A 515 22.23 -19.35 -16.08
CA LEU A 515 22.49 -17.91 -15.87
C LEU A 515 23.28 -17.61 -14.58
N GLY A 516 23.58 -18.64 -13.78
CA GLY A 516 24.39 -18.55 -12.56
C GLY A 516 23.55 -18.44 -11.28
N PRO A 517 24.21 -18.42 -10.12
CA PRO A 517 23.54 -18.34 -8.82
C PRO A 517 23.06 -16.92 -8.52
N GLU A 518 22.05 -16.84 -7.65
CA GLU A 518 21.58 -15.59 -7.06
C GLU A 518 21.03 -15.79 -5.64
N ASP A 519 20.82 -14.67 -4.94
CA ASP A 519 20.21 -14.62 -3.61
C ASP A 519 18.83 -13.95 -3.67
N ILE A 520 17.80 -14.68 -3.25
CA ILE A 520 16.42 -14.22 -3.19
C ILE A 520 15.99 -13.97 -1.74
N PRO A 521 14.89 -13.23 -1.50
CA PRO A 521 14.27 -13.21 -0.19
C PRO A 521 13.93 -14.63 0.28
N ASP A 522 14.10 -14.91 1.56
CA ASP A 522 13.70 -16.19 2.16
C ASP A 522 12.17 -16.28 2.34
N TYR A 523 11.46 -16.28 1.21
CA TYR A 523 10.00 -16.20 1.13
C TYR A 523 9.29 -17.25 2.01
N PHE A 524 9.91 -18.41 2.24
CA PHE A 524 9.30 -19.48 3.04
C PHE A 524 9.50 -19.29 4.55
N SER A 525 10.43 -18.44 5.01
CA SER A 525 10.57 -18.05 6.42
C SER A 525 9.95 -16.70 6.76
N LEU A 526 9.54 -15.93 5.74
CA LEU A 526 8.76 -14.71 5.91
C LEU A 526 7.34 -14.99 6.47
N PRO A 527 6.69 -14.00 7.11
CA PRO A 527 5.35 -14.15 7.65
C PRO A 527 4.33 -14.70 6.64
N GLY A 528 3.61 -15.74 7.07
CA GLY A 528 2.57 -16.39 6.29
C GLY A 528 1.22 -15.69 6.45
N PHE A 529 0.52 -15.42 5.34
CA PHE A 529 -0.85 -14.91 5.33
C PHE A 529 -1.81 -15.88 4.64
N SER A 530 -3.06 -15.88 5.09
CA SER A 530 -4.15 -16.55 4.40
C SER A 530 -5.31 -15.58 4.23
N HIS A 531 -5.49 -15.12 2.99
CA HIS A 531 -6.52 -14.15 2.65
C HIS A 531 -7.77 -14.84 2.11
N ARG A 532 -8.92 -14.29 2.48
CA ARG A 532 -10.23 -14.63 1.91
C ARG A 532 -10.93 -13.36 1.42
N PRO A 533 -10.53 -12.81 0.26
CA PRO A 533 -11.23 -11.67 -0.32
C PRO A 533 -12.68 -12.02 -0.62
N ARG A 534 -13.58 -11.18 -0.11
CA ARG A 534 -15.04 -11.39 -0.18
C ARG A 534 -15.85 -10.10 -0.04
N ARG A 535 -15.16 -8.95 -0.03
CA ARG A 535 -15.77 -7.63 0.12
C ARG A 535 -15.56 -6.86 -1.16
N GLU A 536 -16.64 -6.36 -1.72
CA GLU A 536 -16.56 -5.48 -2.88
C GLU A 536 -15.98 -4.12 -2.51
N GLN A 537 -15.26 -3.51 -3.44
CA GLN A 537 -14.79 -2.12 -3.30
C GLN A 537 -15.91 -1.16 -3.72
N LEU A 538 -16.75 -0.78 -2.75
CA LEU A 538 -17.94 0.02 -2.99
C LEU A 538 -17.68 1.54 -2.89
N ARG A 539 -16.66 1.97 -2.15
CA ARG A 539 -16.34 3.39 -2.00
C ARG A 539 -15.75 3.93 -3.29
N ARG A 540 -16.27 5.07 -3.73
CA ARG A 540 -15.79 5.79 -4.92
C ARG A 540 -15.27 7.17 -4.55
N THR A 541 -14.18 7.56 -5.18
CA THR A 541 -13.55 8.88 -5.05
C THR A 541 -13.07 9.34 -6.41
N GLU A 542 -13.50 10.53 -6.84
CA GLU A 542 -12.94 11.18 -8.01
C GLU A 542 -11.59 11.81 -7.62
N VAL A 543 -10.50 11.32 -8.20
CA VAL A 543 -9.14 11.82 -7.97
C VAL A 543 -8.69 12.61 -9.19
N VAL A 544 -8.51 13.91 -9.00
CA VAL A 544 -7.97 14.80 -10.04
C VAL A 544 -6.46 14.88 -9.88
N LEU A 545 -5.74 14.39 -10.87
CA LEU A 545 -4.29 14.34 -10.87
C LEU A 545 -3.69 15.58 -11.56
N PRO A 546 -2.56 16.12 -11.05
CA PRO A 546 -1.80 17.11 -11.77
C PRO A 546 -1.11 16.47 -12.98
N ARG A 547 -0.47 17.29 -13.81
CA ARG A 547 0.41 16.78 -14.87
C ARG A 547 1.57 15.99 -14.26
N LEU A 548 1.99 14.93 -14.95
CA LEU A 548 3.22 14.22 -14.60
C LEU A 548 4.43 15.11 -14.90
N PRO A 549 5.43 15.15 -13.99
CA PRO A 549 6.70 15.79 -14.24
C PRO A 549 7.44 15.17 -15.43
N ALA A 550 8.34 15.96 -16.04
CA ALA A 550 9.18 15.49 -17.13
C ALA A 550 9.98 14.25 -16.72
N GLY A 551 10.03 13.25 -17.61
CA GLY A 551 10.72 11.99 -17.36
C GLY A 551 9.88 10.92 -16.67
N LEU A 552 8.70 11.26 -16.13
CA LEU A 552 7.75 10.29 -15.58
C LEU A 552 6.60 10.06 -16.56
N ASP A 553 6.10 8.83 -16.65
CA ASP A 553 5.11 8.44 -17.66
C ASP A 553 3.84 7.83 -17.07
N THR A 554 3.83 7.53 -15.77
CA THR A 554 2.73 6.80 -15.15
C THR A 554 2.44 7.35 -13.76
N ALA A 555 1.15 7.54 -13.46
CA ALA A 555 0.66 7.76 -12.11
C ALA A 555 0.02 6.49 -11.56
N VAL A 556 0.29 6.21 -10.30
CA VAL A 556 -0.46 5.26 -9.48
C VAL A 556 -1.19 6.06 -8.41
N THR A 557 -2.44 5.70 -8.16
CA THR A 557 -3.31 6.30 -7.16
C THR A 557 -3.85 5.22 -6.26
N SER A 558 -3.98 5.55 -4.98
CA SER A 558 -4.48 4.63 -3.97
C SER A 558 -5.31 5.36 -2.95
N ALA A 559 -6.44 4.78 -2.57
CA ALA A 559 -7.17 5.18 -1.37
C ALA A 559 -6.45 4.51 -0.21
N VAL A 560 -6.17 5.25 0.85
CA VAL A 560 -5.30 4.78 1.92
C VAL A 560 -5.88 5.04 3.29
N GLU A 561 -5.44 4.24 4.26
CA GLU A 561 -5.54 4.55 5.68
C GLU A 561 -4.14 4.72 6.26
N ILE A 562 -3.93 5.80 6.98
CA ILE A 562 -2.61 6.21 7.46
C ILE A 562 -2.58 6.15 8.98
N SER A 563 -1.67 5.34 9.54
CA SER A 563 -1.43 5.30 10.98
C SER A 563 0.07 5.39 11.28
N ALA A 564 0.42 5.84 12.49
CA ALA A 564 1.83 5.97 12.89
C ALA A 564 2.54 4.61 13.00
N GLU A 565 1.83 3.54 13.38
CA GLU A 565 2.46 2.24 13.61
C GLU A 565 2.45 1.37 12.34
N THR A 566 1.28 1.22 11.69
CA THR A 566 1.18 0.42 10.46
C THR A 566 1.65 1.17 9.22
N GLY A 567 1.69 2.51 9.27
CA GLY A 567 2.00 3.34 8.12
C GLY A 567 0.82 3.48 7.17
N LEU A 568 1.12 3.71 5.90
CA LEU A 568 0.16 3.87 4.81
C LEU A 568 -0.33 2.51 4.31
N THR A 569 -1.63 2.24 4.43
CA THR A 569 -2.27 0.98 4.01
C THR A 569 -3.14 1.22 2.78
N PRO A 570 -2.82 0.61 1.61
CA PRO A 570 -3.68 0.69 0.43
C PRO A 570 -5.02 -0.02 0.63
N LEU A 571 -6.11 0.62 0.24
CA LEU A 571 -7.49 0.08 0.26
C LEU A 571 -8.12 -0.07 -1.12
N GLY A 572 -7.46 0.43 -2.16
CA GLY A 572 -7.86 0.28 -3.55
C GLY A 572 -6.93 1.10 -4.42
N LEU A 573 -6.51 0.55 -5.56
CA LEU A 573 -5.49 1.15 -6.41
C LEU A 573 -5.98 1.37 -7.84
N SER A 574 -5.38 2.32 -8.52
CA SER A 574 -5.52 2.49 -9.95
C SER A 574 -4.25 3.07 -10.54
N SER A 575 -3.93 2.69 -11.78
CA SER A 575 -2.83 3.26 -12.55
C SER A 575 -3.37 4.03 -13.76
N ARG A 576 -2.64 5.06 -14.18
CA ARG A 576 -2.91 5.82 -15.41
C ARG A 576 -1.59 6.21 -16.09
N ALA A 577 -1.46 5.83 -17.35
CA ALA A 577 -0.41 6.34 -18.21
C ALA A 577 -0.69 7.80 -18.57
N GLY A 578 0.36 8.62 -18.61
CA GLY A 578 0.30 9.99 -19.08
C GLY A 578 0.03 10.07 -20.58
N GLY A 579 -0.68 11.12 -20.99
CA GLY A 579 -0.85 11.45 -22.40
C GLY A 579 0.46 11.81 -23.10
N ALA A 580 0.35 12.30 -24.34
CA ALA A 580 1.51 12.79 -25.09
C ALA A 580 2.23 13.92 -24.31
N PRO A 581 3.58 13.95 -24.30
CA PRO A 581 4.32 14.98 -23.59
C PRO A 581 4.08 16.35 -24.22
N ALA A 582 3.87 17.35 -23.37
CA ALA A 582 3.85 18.76 -23.75
C ALA A 582 5.29 19.27 -24.02
N PRO A 583 5.47 20.47 -24.59
CA PRO A 583 6.80 21.03 -24.90
C PRO A 583 7.73 21.18 -23.68
N ASP A 584 7.16 21.30 -22.48
CA ASP A 584 7.89 21.35 -21.21
C ASP A 584 8.24 19.95 -20.65
N GLY A 585 7.92 18.88 -21.38
CA GLY A 585 8.11 17.49 -21.00
C GLY A 585 7.03 16.93 -20.06
N THR A 586 6.12 17.78 -19.55
CA THR A 586 5.04 17.33 -18.66
C THR A 586 3.98 16.56 -19.43
N ARG A 587 3.28 15.61 -18.78
CA ARG A 587 2.21 14.84 -19.43
C ARG A 587 0.86 15.09 -18.76
N PRO A 588 -0.22 15.33 -19.51
CA PRO A 588 -1.56 15.43 -18.96
C PRO A 588 -2.07 14.07 -18.49
N LEU A 589 -2.95 14.09 -17.49
CA LEU A 589 -3.65 12.93 -16.95
C LEU A 589 -5.14 13.23 -16.84
N ASP A 590 -5.96 12.25 -17.20
CA ASP A 590 -7.40 12.30 -16.93
C ASP A 590 -7.69 11.97 -15.47
N PRO A 591 -8.78 12.50 -14.88
CA PRO A 591 -9.21 12.12 -13.54
C PRO A 591 -9.44 10.62 -13.40
N VAL A 592 -9.13 10.08 -12.24
CA VAL A 592 -9.34 8.69 -11.88
C VAL A 592 -10.60 8.58 -11.03
N LEU A 593 -11.56 7.76 -11.46
CA LEU A 593 -12.63 7.31 -10.59
C LEU A 593 -12.14 6.08 -9.81
N LEU A 594 -11.62 6.33 -8.61
CA LEU A 594 -10.97 5.33 -7.79
C LEU A 594 -12.02 4.54 -6.98
N ARG A 595 -12.06 3.22 -7.18
CA ARG A 595 -12.78 2.29 -6.32
C ARG A 595 -11.87 1.86 -5.17
N SER A 596 -12.46 1.75 -3.98
CA SER A 596 -11.73 1.37 -2.77
C SER A 596 -12.60 0.62 -1.78
N GLY A 597 -11.95 -0.19 -0.95
CA GLY A 597 -12.53 -0.83 0.21
C GLY A 597 -12.81 0.16 1.33
N ALA A 598 -13.73 -0.20 2.21
CA ALA A 598 -13.86 0.47 3.49
C ALA A 598 -12.88 -0.16 4.50
N PRO A 599 -12.33 0.62 5.44
CA PRO A 599 -11.39 0.06 6.40
C PRO A 599 -12.11 -0.85 7.40
N TYR A 600 -11.44 -1.93 7.77
CA TYR A 600 -11.82 -2.85 8.83
C TYR A 600 -10.57 -3.64 9.29
N ALA A 601 -10.75 -4.57 10.23
CA ALA A 601 -9.71 -5.44 10.80
C ALA A 601 -8.59 -4.69 11.52
N GLY A 602 -8.91 -3.52 12.10
CA GLY A 602 -7.98 -2.64 12.80
C GLY A 602 -7.31 -1.61 11.92
N VAL A 603 -7.55 -1.61 10.60
CA VAL A 603 -7.07 -0.56 9.69
C VAL A 603 -7.89 0.72 9.85
N GLU A 604 -9.12 0.62 10.35
CA GLU A 604 -10.05 1.73 10.54
C GLU A 604 -9.64 2.76 11.60
N ILE A 605 -8.63 2.49 12.43
CA ILE A 605 -8.04 3.51 13.32
C ILE A 605 -7.18 4.54 12.58
N GLY A 606 -6.89 4.27 11.29
CA GLY A 606 -6.12 5.16 10.44
C GLY A 606 -6.86 6.46 10.12
N THR A 607 -6.10 7.40 9.57
CA THR A 607 -6.65 8.59 8.92
C THR A 607 -6.83 8.30 7.44
N PRO A 608 -8.04 8.47 6.87
CA PRO A 608 -8.25 8.18 5.47
C PRO A 608 -7.59 9.23 4.58
N GLY A 609 -7.15 8.81 3.40
CA GLY A 609 -6.46 9.67 2.45
C GLY A 609 -6.45 9.13 1.03
N VAL A 610 -5.86 9.91 0.13
CA VAL A 610 -5.45 9.48 -1.21
C VAL A 610 -3.95 9.69 -1.33
N TRP A 611 -3.26 8.63 -1.73
CA TRP A 611 -1.86 8.66 -2.13
C TRP A 611 -1.78 8.57 -3.64
N ALA A 612 -1.05 9.49 -4.25
CA ALA A 612 -0.75 9.47 -5.66
C ALA A 612 0.76 9.57 -5.83
N PHE A 613 1.36 8.70 -6.63
CA PHE A 613 2.75 8.82 -7.00
C PHE A 613 2.95 8.62 -8.50
N ALA A 614 3.90 9.37 -9.04
CA ALA A 614 4.35 9.28 -10.40
C ALA A 614 5.69 8.53 -10.45
N THR A 615 5.83 7.69 -11.47
CA THR A 615 7.04 6.88 -11.72
C THR A 615 7.25 6.68 -13.23
N ARG A 616 8.38 6.07 -13.59
CA ARG A 616 8.69 5.60 -14.95
C ARG A 616 8.60 4.06 -14.96
N ILE A 617 7.75 3.49 -15.81
CA ILE A 617 7.51 2.02 -15.84
C ILE A 617 8.76 1.23 -16.27
N ALA A 618 9.59 1.80 -17.15
CA ALA A 618 10.70 1.08 -17.77
C ALA A 618 11.88 0.76 -16.83
N GLU A 619 11.91 1.31 -15.61
CA GLU A 619 13.04 1.19 -14.68
C GLU A 619 12.56 0.61 -13.34
N ALA A 620 13.14 -0.52 -12.93
CA ALA A 620 12.79 -1.23 -11.68
C ALA A 620 13.06 -0.40 -10.41
N ARG A 621 13.97 0.57 -10.48
CA ARG A 621 14.20 1.62 -9.48
C ARG A 621 14.44 2.94 -10.22
N GLY A 622 13.35 3.64 -10.51
CA GLY A 622 13.39 4.94 -11.18
C GLY A 622 13.09 6.09 -10.23
N ASP A 623 13.24 7.30 -10.77
CA ASP A 623 12.78 8.52 -10.12
C ASP A 623 11.29 8.42 -9.78
N THR A 624 10.93 8.88 -8.58
CA THR A 624 9.55 8.87 -8.12
C THR A 624 9.20 10.19 -7.45
N THR A 625 7.93 10.55 -7.48
CA THR A 625 7.40 11.72 -6.76
C THR A 625 5.98 11.44 -6.36
N GLY A 626 5.65 11.72 -5.11
CA GLY A 626 4.38 11.34 -4.51
C GLY A 626 3.77 12.45 -3.69
N ARG A 627 2.44 12.43 -3.59
CA ARG A 627 1.60 13.33 -2.81
C ARG A 627 0.64 12.50 -1.96
N ILE A 628 0.40 12.95 -0.74
CA ILE A 628 -0.56 12.37 0.20
C ILE A 628 -1.56 13.46 0.56
N VAL A 629 -2.84 13.22 0.29
CA VAL A 629 -3.93 14.11 0.69
C VAL A 629 -4.80 13.39 1.70
N ARG A 630 -4.87 13.91 2.92
CA ARG A 630 -5.68 13.34 4.01
C ARG A 630 -7.06 13.99 4.07
N GLY A 631 -8.05 13.27 4.59
CA GLY A 631 -9.38 13.81 4.87
C GLY A 631 -10.05 13.05 6.00
N SER A 632 -10.82 13.73 6.85
CA SER A 632 -11.59 13.11 7.93
C SER A 632 -12.99 13.74 7.99
N PRO A 633 -14.00 13.15 7.32
CA PRO A 633 -13.93 11.99 6.41
C PRO A 633 -13.26 12.33 5.06
N LEU A 634 -12.85 11.33 4.29
CA LEU A 634 -12.34 11.54 2.93
C LEU A 634 -13.46 12.08 2.01
N PRO A 635 -13.27 13.20 1.29
CA PRO A 635 -14.30 13.73 0.40
C PRO A 635 -14.53 12.81 -0.81
N THR A 636 -15.66 13.01 -1.51
CA THR A 636 -15.99 12.27 -2.75
C THR A 636 -15.16 12.71 -3.95
N ARG A 637 -14.54 13.90 -3.88
CA ARG A 637 -13.62 14.44 -4.88
C ARG A 637 -12.36 14.96 -4.19
N VAL A 638 -11.21 14.51 -4.66
CA VAL A 638 -9.88 14.87 -4.15
C VAL A 638 -9.06 15.46 -5.29
N VAL A 639 -8.50 16.65 -5.08
CA VAL A 639 -7.57 17.27 -6.02
C VAL A 639 -6.17 17.10 -5.47
N ILE A 640 -5.31 16.42 -6.23
CA ILE A 640 -3.91 16.21 -5.86
C ILE A 640 -3.11 17.47 -6.22
N PRO A 641 -2.36 18.07 -5.28
CA PRO A 641 -1.47 19.20 -5.58
C PRO A 641 -0.37 18.83 -6.59
N PRO A 642 0.25 19.80 -7.28
CA PRO A 642 1.36 19.52 -8.19
C PRO A 642 2.48 18.70 -7.54
N PHE A 643 3.00 17.69 -8.23
CA PHE A 643 4.11 16.87 -7.72
C PHE A 643 5.37 17.69 -7.44
N LEU A 644 6.21 17.21 -6.52
CA LEU A 644 7.54 17.81 -6.29
C LEU A 644 8.46 17.56 -7.50
N PRO A 645 9.31 18.54 -7.87
CA PRO A 645 10.38 18.32 -8.84
C PRO A 645 11.34 17.21 -8.41
N VAL A 646 11.95 16.52 -9.38
CA VAL A 646 12.94 15.48 -9.10
C VAL A 646 14.24 16.12 -8.57
N PRO A 647 14.73 15.74 -7.37
CA PRO A 647 15.96 16.29 -6.82
C PRO A 647 17.18 15.88 -7.64
N ALA A 648 18.24 16.69 -7.57
CA ALA A 648 19.57 16.22 -7.95
C ALA A 648 20.68 16.90 -7.13
N GLY A 649 21.83 16.27 -7.19
CA GLY A 649 23.07 16.72 -6.59
C GLY A 649 24.21 15.81 -7.05
N ALA A 650 25.41 16.13 -6.60
CA ALA A 650 26.59 15.32 -6.82
C ALA A 650 27.28 15.06 -5.49
N TYR A 651 27.93 13.90 -5.37
CA TYR A 651 28.70 13.55 -4.19
C TYR A 651 30.17 13.33 -4.52
N THR A 652 31.06 13.88 -3.69
CA THR A 652 32.51 13.72 -3.83
C THR A 652 33.06 12.96 -2.62
N VAL A 653 33.33 11.67 -2.82
CA VAL A 653 33.76 10.73 -1.77
C VAL A 653 35.03 11.21 -1.05
N SER A 654 36.06 11.62 -1.81
CA SER A 654 37.36 12.04 -1.25
C SER A 654 37.27 13.25 -0.31
N GLN A 655 36.23 14.07 -0.45
CA GLN A 655 35.98 15.25 0.39
C GLN A 655 34.84 15.04 1.39
N ARG A 656 34.09 13.95 1.26
CA ARG A 656 32.86 13.68 1.99
C ARG A 656 31.80 14.78 1.80
N THR A 657 31.76 15.35 0.60
CA THR A 657 30.98 16.56 0.30
C THR A 657 29.82 16.26 -0.64
N PHE A 658 28.62 16.62 -0.21
CA PHE A 658 27.43 16.66 -1.05
C PHE A 658 27.23 18.07 -1.62
N THR A 659 27.07 18.15 -2.95
CA THR A 659 26.85 19.39 -3.69
C THR A 659 25.44 19.35 -4.31
N PRO A 660 24.46 20.04 -3.71
CA PRO A 660 23.10 20.10 -4.25
C PRO A 660 23.03 20.92 -5.55
N SER A 661 22.14 20.53 -6.46
CA SER A 661 21.83 21.32 -7.66
C SER A 661 21.07 22.59 -7.27
N ALA A 662 21.71 23.75 -7.36
CA ALA A 662 21.12 25.02 -6.92
C ALA A 662 19.74 25.31 -7.55
N ALA A 663 19.56 25.00 -8.83
CA ALA A 663 18.29 25.19 -9.54
C ALA A 663 17.19 24.25 -9.02
N GLN A 664 17.48 22.95 -8.88
CA GLN A 664 16.49 21.97 -8.41
C GLN A 664 16.15 22.15 -6.93
N TRP A 665 17.12 22.47 -6.08
CA TRP A 665 16.87 22.72 -4.66
C TRP A 665 16.04 23.99 -4.43
N THR A 666 16.26 25.02 -5.24
CA THR A 666 15.40 26.22 -5.22
C THR A 666 13.98 25.89 -5.66
N ALA A 667 13.81 25.09 -6.73
CA ALA A 667 12.49 24.67 -7.20
C ALA A 667 11.76 23.78 -6.18
N LEU A 668 12.47 22.87 -5.52
CA LEU A 668 11.95 22.01 -4.45
C LEU A 668 11.46 22.84 -3.26
N ALA A 669 12.27 23.77 -2.77
CA ALA A 669 11.89 24.65 -1.67
C ALA A 669 10.69 25.55 -2.02
N GLN A 670 10.63 26.06 -3.26
CA GLN A 670 9.46 26.81 -3.74
C GLN A 670 8.20 25.94 -3.85
N ALA A 671 8.35 24.63 -4.01
CA ALA A 671 7.27 23.65 -4.06
C ALA A 671 6.88 23.09 -2.68
N GLY A 672 7.47 23.60 -1.59
CA GLY A 672 7.16 23.25 -0.21
C GLY A 672 8.14 22.29 0.47
N ALA A 673 9.10 21.72 -0.25
CA ALA A 673 10.02 20.77 0.35
C ALA A 673 10.99 21.46 1.34
N GLU A 674 11.16 20.85 2.52
CA GLU A 674 11.88 21.44 3.66
C GLU A 674 12.85 20.47 4.33
N LEU A 675 12.70 19.16 4.09
CA LEU A 675 13.59 18.12 4.57
C LEU A 675 14.16 17.34 3.40
N ALA A 676 15.44 17.01 3.45
CA ALA A 676 16.07 16.10 2.52
C ALA A 676 16.67 14.88 3.24
N ARG A 677 16.62 13.74 2.55
CA ARG A 677 17.25 12.48 2.96
C ARG A 677 18.19 12.03 1.85
N ILE A 678 19.44 11.76 2.22
CA ILE A 678 20.43 11.17 1.31
C ILE A 678 20.76 9.79 1.84
N THR A 679 20.60 8.78 1.00
CA THR A 679 20.84 7.38 1.37
C THR A 679 22.02 6.87 0.57
N PHE A 680 23.04 6.37 1.28
CA PHE A 680 24.19 5.69 0.71
C PHE A 680 24.09 4.20 0.98
N THR A 681 24.19 3.37 -0.05
CA THR A 681 24.17 1.92 0.08
C THR A 681 25.48 1.34 -0.43
N GLY A 682 26.27 0.78 0.50
CA GLY A 682 27.51 0.08 0.19
C GLY A 682 27.32 -1.44 0.15
N ALA A 683 28.43 -2.18 0.06
CA ALA A 683 28.40 -3.64 -0.04
C ALA A 683 27.90 -4.36 1.22
N ARG A 684 27.96 -3.73 2.40
CA ARG A 684 27.55 -4.34 3.68
C ARG A 684 26.57 -3.51 4.50
N SER A 685 26.49 -2.22 4.27
CA SER A 685 25.83 -1.27 5.16
C SER A 685 25.12 -0.18 4.37
N ARG A 686 24.09 0.38 4.97
CA ARG A 686 23.37 1.57 4.50
C ARG A 686 23.58 2.72 5.47
N HIS A 687 23.72 3.94 4.96
CA HIS A 687 23.81 5.15 5.77
C HIS A 687 22.80 6.19 5.26
N VAL A 688 21.89 6.59 6.14
CA VAL A 688 20.86 7.60 5.92
C VAL A 688 21.30 8.91 6.54
N VAL A 689 21.29 10.00 5.76
CA VAL A 689 21.63 11.34 6.24
C VAL A 689 20.44 12.27 6.05
N LEU A 690 19.95 12.84 7.15
CA LEU A 690 18.88 13.83 7.18
C LEU A 690 19.47 15.23 7.29
N LEU A 691 18.99 16.13 6.42
CA LEU A 691 19.43 17.51 6.36
C LEU A 691 18.27 18.45 6.00
N PRO A 692 18.25 19.69 6.51
CA PRO A 692 17.29 20.68 6.07
C PRO A 692 17.48 20.97 4.58
N LEU A 693 16.37 21.18 3.87
CA LEU A 693 16.36 21.59 2.47
C LEU A 693 16.24 23.11 2.38
N VAL A 694 17.31 23.77 1.94
CA VAL A 694 17.32 25.24 1.79
C VAL A 694 17.51 25.69 0.34
N PRO A 695 16.84 26.77 -0.12
CA PRO A 695 17.11 27.34 -1.44
C PRO A 695 18.58 27.77 -1.60
N GLY A 696 19.18 27.45 -2.73
CA GLY A 696 20.58 27.84 -3.02
C GLY A 696 21.61 27.24 -2.06
N GLN A 697 21.30 26.07 -1.47
CA GLN A 697 22.18 25.40 -0.52
C GLN A 697 23.61 25.24 -1.05
N ALA A 698 24.59 25.65 -0.24
CA ALA A 698 26.00 25.48 -0.55
C ALA A 698 26.44 24.01 -0.39
N PRO A 699 27.58 23.60 -0.97
CA PRO A 699 28.17 22.31 -0.69
C PRO A 699 28.35 22.09 0.81
N LEU A 700 27.96 20.90 1.27
CA LEU A 700 27.96 20.50 2.67
C LEU A 700 28.83 19.26 2.84
N ARG A 701 29.73 19.28 3.82
CA ARG A 701 30.40 18.05 4.25
C ARG A 701 29.45 17.22 5.12
N LEU A 702 29.26 15.95 4.79
CA LEU A 702 28.40 15.05 5.55
C LEU A 702 29.06 14.68 6.92
N PRO A 703 28.28 14.41 7.98
CA PRO A 703 28.79 14.20 9.35
C PRO A 703 29.53 12.87 9.48
N ASP A 704 30.70 12.83 10.12
CA ASP A 704 31.43 11.56 10.38
C ASP A 704 30.57 10.62 11.22
N ALA A 705 30.73 9.32 11.05
CA ALA A 705 29.98 8.31 11.81
C ALA A 705 30.93 7.54 12.74
N PRO A 706 30.44 7.07 13.92
CA PRO A 706 31.22 6.18 14.78
C PRO A 706 31.75 4.97 14.01
N PRO A 707 32.89 4.38 14.39
CA PRO A 707 33.37 3.12 13.82
C PRO A 707 32.50 1.94 14.29
N GLY A 708 31.26 1.84 13.79
CA GLY A 708 30.37 0.69 13.98
C GLY A 708 30.76 -0.52 13.13
N VAL A 709 29.91 -1.55 13.11
CA VAL A 709 30.17 -2.74 12.27
C VAL A 709 29.88 -2.45 10.80
N GLY A 710 30.77 -2.89 9.92
CA GLY A 710 30.76 -2.56 8.49
C GLY A 710 31.31 -1.17 8.22
N GLU A 711 31.94 -0.98 7.06
CA GLU A 711 32.47 0.33 6.64
C GLU A 711 31.34 1.36 6.46
N ASP A 712 31.66 2.65 6.62
CA ASP A 712 30.72 3.73 6.31
C ASP A 712 30.62 3.88 4.78
N PRO A 713 29.45 3.61 4.15
CA PRO A 713 29.31 3.67 2.70
C PRO A 713 29.51 5.08 2.15
N VAL A 714 29.39 6.12 2.98
CA VAL A 714 29.69 7.51 2.61
C VAL A 714 31.17 7.68 2.20
N SER A 715 32.06 6.79 2.67
CA SER A 715 33.49 6.79 2.35
C SER A 715 33.90 5.83 1.23
N GLN A 716 32.95 5.16 0.58
CA GLN A 716 33.22 4.14 -0.44
C GLN A 716 32.94 4.67 -1.86
N GLU A 717 33.85 4.42 -2.79
CA GLU A 717 33.65 4.77 -4.21
C GLU A 717 32.62 3.89 -4.92
N SER A 718 32.35 2.69 -4.40
CA SER A 718 31.37 1.76 -4.95
C SER A 718 29.96 1.90 -4.36
N ALA A 719 29.75 2.83 -3.43
CA ALA A 719 28.44 3.04 -2.82
C ALA A 719 27.51 3.78 -3.79
N THR A 720 26.26 3.34 -3.83
CA THR A 720 25.21 4.01 -4.60
C THR A 720 24.52 5.08 -3.75
N GLY A 721 24.07 6.15 -4.41
CA GLY A 721 23.42 7.29 -3.78
C GLY A 721 21.99 7.53 -4.26
N GLU A 722 21.11 7.80 -3.29
CA GLU A 722 19.75 8.26 -3.52
C GLU A 722 19.53 9.59 -2.81
N ILE A 723 18.89 10.54 -3.50
CA ILE A 723 18.47 11.82 -2.93
C ILE A 723 16.96 11.87 -2.86
N MET A 724 16.46 12.32 -1.73
CA MET A 724 15.05 12.48 -1.49
C MET A 724 14.76 13.85 -0.88
N ALA A 725 13.70 14.48 -1.35
CA ALA A 725 13.16 15.73 -0.82
C ALA A 725 11.75 15.50 -0.32
N MET A 726 11.38 16.13 0.80
CA MET A 726 10.12 15.91 1.51
C MET A 726 9.48 17.24 1.89
N ASP A 727 8.16 17.30 1.70
CA ASP A 727 7.25 18.38 2.08
C ASP A 727 6.39 17.86 3.24
N LEU A 728 6.43 18.55 4.38
CA LEU A 728 5.82 18.08 5.62
C LEU A 728 4.44 18.70 5.80
N SER A 729 3.58 17.98 6.52
CA SER A 729 2.24 18.48 6.84
C SER A 729 2.32 19.63 7.82
N ALA A 730 1.82 20.80 7.44
CA ALA A 730 1.76 21.94 8.36
C ALA A 730 0.96 21.58 9.64
N PRO A 731 1.39 22.04 10.84
CA PRO A 731 2.51 22.96 11.11
C PRO A 731 3.85 22.25 11.41
N THR A 732 4.01 20.97 11.10
CA THR A 732 5.24 20.22 11.42
C THR A 732 6.45 20.78 10.70
N THR A 733 7.53 21.04 11.44
CA THR A 733 8.82 21.47 10.89
C THR A 733 9.84 20.30 10.87
N PRO A 734 10.98 20.42 10.16
CA PRO A 734 12.01 19.40 10.16
C PRO A 734 12.59 19.16 11.56
N GLU A 735 12.70 20.22 12.36
CA GLU A 735 13.22 20.13 13.73
C GLU A 735 12.23 19.47 14.68
N ASP A 736 10.92 19.63 14.47
CA ASP A 736 9.92 18.84 15.20
C ASP A 736 10.12 17.35 14.92
N LEU A 737 10.25 16.97 13.63
CA LEU A 737 10.45 15.57 13.25
C LEU A 737 11.71 14.95 13.85
N LEU A 738 12.80 15.72 13.92
CA LEU A 738 14.06 15.30 14.53
C LEU A 738 13.97 15.24 16.06
N GLY A 739 12.90 15.76 16.67
CA GLY A 739 12.65 15.71 18.10
C GLY A 739 12.08 14.39 18.62
N VAL A 740 12.10 14.20 19.94
CA VAL A 740 11.49 13.01 20.60
C VAL A 740 9.97 13.16 20.79
N GLY A 741 9.49 14.38 21.09
CA GLY A 741 8.09 14.62 21.44
C GLY A 741 7.22 15.04 20.26
N GLY A 742 5.92 14.69 20.30
CA GLY A 742 4.95 15.13 19.29
C GLY A 742 5.15 14.46 17.93
N ALA A 743 5.18 15.27 16.87
CA ALA A 743 5.51 14.81 15.52
C ALA A 743 6.99 14.41 15.48
N ASN A 744 7.31 13.18 15.08
CA ASN A 744 8.69 12.69 15.05
C ASN A 744 8.94 11.73 13.87
N LEU A 745 10.20 11.34 13.66
CA LEU A 745 10.60 10.45 12.56
C LEU A 745 9.91 9.08 12.56
N LEU A 746 9.48 8.54 13.71
CA LEU A 746 8.70 7.29 13.74
C LEU A 746 7.31 7.46 13.11
N GLY A 747 6.76 8.67 13.17
CA GLY A 747 5.50 9.07 12.58
C GLY A 747 5.63 9.76 11.21
N LEU A 748 6.79 9.71 10.54
CA LEU A 748 7.07 10.47 9.30
C LEU A 748 5.92 10.38 8.28
N THR A 749 5.40 9.17 8.04
CA THR A 749 4.30 8.95 7.08
C THR A 749 3.00 9.68 7.45
N VAL A 750 2.75 9.94 8.73
CA VAL A 750 1.59 10.72 9.20
C VAL A 750 1.82 12.22 8.99
N HIS A 751 3.08 12.66 8.93
CA HIS A 751 3.50 14.06 8.81
C HIS A 751 4.05 14.44 7.43
N LEU A 752 3.87 13.59 6.42
CA LEU A 752 4.39 13.78 5.08
C LEU A 752 3.28 14.15 4.10
N ASP A 753 3.36 15.29 3.43
CA ASP A 753 2.40 15.67 2.38
C ASP A 753 2.93 15.34 0.99
N ALA A 754 4.25 15.33 0.80
CA ALA A 754 4.86 14.89 -0.44
C ALA A 754 6.32 14.49 -0.32
N TYR A 755 6.77 13.78 -1.34
CA TYR A 755 8.17 13.42 -1.49
C TYR A 755 8.55 13.38 -2.97
N SER A 756 9.83 13.56 -3.26
CA SER A 756 10.42 13.16 -4.54
C SER A 756 11.79 12.54 -4.31
N ARG A 757 12.07 11.47 -5.04
CA ARG A 757 13.23 10.61 -4.90
C ARG A 757 13.90 10.44 -6.25
N ALA A 758 15.21 10.60 -6.27
CA ALA A 758 16.05 10.43 -7.46
C ALA A 758 17.22 9.51 -7.18
N THR A 759 17.45 8.54 -8.06
CA THR A 759 18.67 7.73 -8.06
C THR A 759 19.79 8.54 -8.72
N SER A 760 20.88 8.80 -8.01
CA SER A 760 21.84 9.82 -8.45
C SER A 760 23.16 9.30 -9.02
N TRP A 761 23.79 8.32 -8.36
CA TRP A 761 25.12 7.83 -8.71
C TRP A 761 25.40 6.43 -8.16
#